data_AF-A0A834H867-F1
#
_entry.id   AF-A0A834H867-F1
#
_cell.length_a   1.000
_cell.length_b   1.000
_cell.length_c   1.000
_cell.angle_alpha   90.00
_cell.angle_beta   90.00
_cell.angle_gamma   90.00
#
_symmetry.space_group_name_H-M   'P 1'
#
loop_
_entity.id
_entity.type
_entity.pdbx_description
1 polymer ?
#
loop_
_entity_poly.entity_id
_entity_poly.type
_entity_poly.pdbx_seq_one_letter_code
_entity_poly.pdbx_strand_id
1 'polypeptide(L)'
;MAAREGMQFAKELGLIALFWKTVKKIIHTMCFSLIALFDRLSFSKSKNPIDCCVIRTEGSCRLFSLDEVLTATNNFDDALVIGNGGFGKVYKGFIDNSATMVAIKRLNAESKQGAGEFWMEVMMLSNLRHPNLVALIGYCNECQEMILVYEYVALGTLADHLYKLNTTGSNTSFSPLSWEERLDICIGAARGLYHLHLGTSQRFIHRDVKTTNILIDENWVAKVSDFGLSKGPTSLSITHITTEVKGTFGYFDPEYFITQRLTAKSDVYAFGVVLLEVLCGRAAVDRKLGEEQMSLATWAQQCIKEGKLAGVIDPSLSGQIAPRCLKSFVVLAKNCLQKSPKSRPTMAEVLRSLELALVSQQRGRTERIMMKSFPSKIDRWLKEMKNISSSSGQSKDLLSFSEDPEIHFKHIKVAAKTGQIDEVERVTRESNFYDPKKTKKFLMKAKLRDAQPLINVCDRFGFVPELTQYLYLNNMLSDIEGYVQKVNPGNAPLVVGQLLDDMCPEDFIKGLILSSRSLLTIEPLVAEFEKRNRLQLLTQFLEHLVSEGSQDVHVHNALGKIVVDSNNNPEHFLTTNPYYDSRVVGKYCEERDPTLAAVAYRRGQCDKELINVTNKNNLFKLQARYVVERMDDDLWEMVLNPENEFRRQLIDQVESTEGNNLHQQKSWIPRRPINAI
;
A
#
# COMPACT_ATOMS: atom_id res chain seq x y z
N MET A 1 -89.07 6.32 29.97
CA MET A 1 -88.04 6.22 28.91
C MET A 1 -86.70 5.75 29.47
N ALA A 2 -86.17 6.33 30.56
CA ALA A 2 -84.90 5.91 31.18
C ALA A 2 -84.79 4.41 31.54
N ALA A 3 -85.88 3.75 31.96
CA ALA A 3 -85.86 2.31 32.27
C ALA A 3 -85.75 1.39 31.03
N ARG A 4 -86.16 1.85 29.84
CA ARG A 4 -86.04 1.09 28.59
C ARG A 4 -84.64 1.22 27.98
N GLU A 5 -83.99 2.38 28.13
CA GLU A 5 -82.62 2.60 27.66
C GLU A 5 -81.59 1.85 28.51
N GLY A 6 -81.77 1.79 29.85
CA GLY A 6 -80.92 0.99 30.72
C GLY A 6 -80.98 -0.52 30.45
N MET A 7 -82.15 -1.03 30.01
CA MET A 7 -82.33 -2.46 29.71
C MET A 7 -81.71 -2.87 28.37
N GLN A 8 -81.61 -1.93 27.42
CA GLN A 8 -80.94 -2.15 26.13
C GLN A 8 -79.40 -2.14 26.32
N PHE A 9 -78.88 -1.23 27.13
CA PHE A 9 -77.44 -1.15 27.46
C PHE A 9 -76.96 -2.39 28.26
N ALA A 10 -77.79 -2.91 29.16
CA ALA A 10 -77.50 -4.15 29.89
C ALA A 10 -77.48 -5.40 28.97
N LYS A 11 -78.29 -5.42 27.90
CA LYS A 11 -78.25 -6.50 26.91
C LYS A 11 -77.00 -6.45 26.03
N GLU A 12 -76.53 -5.26 25.64
CA GLU A 12 -75.29 -5.10 24.88
C GLU A 12 -74.04 -5.46 25.69
N LEU A 13 -73.99 -5.07 26.97
CA LEU A 13 -72.93 -5.51 27.89
C LEU A 13 -72.95 -7.02 28.13
N GLY A 14 -74.14 -7.63 28.21
CA GLY A 14 -74.30 -9.08 28.31
C GLY A 14 -73.78 -9.83 27.07
N LEU A 15 -74.04 -9.30 25.87
CA LEU A 15 -73.53 -9.83 24.60
C LEU A 15 -72.00 -9.69 24.47
N ILE A 16 -71.43 -8.56 24.90
CA ILE A 16 -69.98 -8.36 24.94
C ILE A 16 -69.31 -9.31 25.94
N ALA A 17 -69.92 -9.52 27.12
CA ALA A 17 -69.43 -10.47 28.10
C ALA A 17 -69.53 -11.93 27.60
N LEU A 18 -70.59 -12.28 26.86
CA LEU A 18 -70.73 -13.59 26.22
C LEU A 18 -69.70 -13.79 25.09
N PHE A 19 -69.42 -12.74 24.31
CA PHE A 19 -68.41 -12.74 23.26
C PHE A 19 -67.01 -12.96 23.85
N TRP A 20 -66.63 -12.21 24.88
CA TRP A 20 -65.34 -12.40 25.56
C TRP A 20 -65.24 -13.74 26.30
N LYS A 21 -66.33 -14.27 26.87
CA LYS A 21 -66.35 -15.64 27.42
C LYS A 21 -66.13 -16.69 26.33
N THR A 22 -66.74 -16.51 25.16
CA THR A 22 -66.63 -17.45 24.03
C THR A 22 -65.23 -17.39 23.41
N VAL A 23 -64.68 -16.19 23.21
CA VAL A 23 -63.29 -15.98 22.75
C VAL A 23 -62.29 -16.56 23.75
N LYS A 24 -62.49 -16.35 25.06
CA LYS A 24 -61.60 -16.92 26.09
C LYS A 24 -61.70 -18.45 26.12
N LYS A 25 -62.88 -19.03 25.88
CA LYS A 25 -63.07 -20.49 25.76
C LYS A 25 -62.39 -21.04 24.49
N ILE A 26 -62.51 -20.36 23.34
CA ILE A 26 -61.82 -20.73 22.10
C ILE A 26 -60.30 -20.65 22.27
N ILE A 27 -59.77 -19.59 22.89
CA ILE A 27 -58.33 -19.46 23.19
C ILE A 27 -57.87 -20.58 24.14
N HIS A 28 -58.66 -20.89 25.18
CA HIS A 28 -58.32 -22.00 26.10
C HIS A 28 -58.34 -23.37 25.40
N THR A 29 -59.35 -23.64 24.56
CA THR A 29 -59.44 -24.89 23.80
C THR A 29 -58.37 -24.99 22.72
N MET A 30 -57.97 -23.87 22.09
CA MET A 30 -56.84 -23.84 21.16
C MET A 30 -55.50 -24.03 21.88
N CYS A 31 -55.31 -23.44 23.07
CA CYS A 31 -54.13 -23.68 23.91
C CYS A 31 -54.05 -25.14 24.38
N PHE A 32 -55.15 -25.75 24.83
CA PHE A 32 -55.17 -27.17 25.21
C PHE A 32 -54.95 -28.11 24.02
N SER A 33 -55.50 -27.78 22.84
CA SER A 33 -55.25 -28.53 21.61
C SER A 33 -53.79 -28.41 21.15
N LEU A 34 -53.18 -27.22 21.27
CA LEU A 34 -51.77 -26.95 20.95
C LEU A 34 -50.82 -27.61 21.95
N ILE A 35 -51.14 -27.63 23.25
CA ILE A 35 -50.37 -28.33 24.28
C ILE A 35 -50.49 -29.85 24.08
N ALA A 36 -51.68 -30.38 23.77
CA ALA A 36 -51.86 -31.81 23.46
C ALA A 36 -51.18 -32.23 22.14
N LEU A 37 -51.06 -31.32 21.15
CA LEU A 37 -50.24 -31.51 19.95
C LEU A 37 -48.74 -31.42 20.28
N PHE A 38 -48.33 -30.53 21.18
CA PHE A 38 -46.95 -30.43 21.66
C PHE A 38 -46.53 -31.66 22.47
N ASP A 39 -47.41 -32.19 23.32
CA ASP A 39 -47.17 -33.41 24.12
C ASP A 39 -47.19 -34.67 23.25
N ARG A 40 -48.04 -34.74 22.21
CA ARG A 40 -48.00 -35.83 21.21
C ARG A 40 -46.82 -35.74 20.24
N LEU A 41 -46.28 -34.55 19.99
CA LEU A 41 -45.03 -34.34 19.24
C LEU A 41 -43.78 -34.49 20.12
N SER A 42 -43.92 -34.40 21.45
CA SER A 42 -42.84 -34.61 22.43
C SER A 42 -42.69 -36.06 22.89
N PHE A 43 -43.54 -36.98 22.43
CA PHE A 43 -43.47 -38.41 22.73
C PHE A 43 -43.33 -39.28 21.46
N SER A 44 -42.43 -38.89 20.57
CA SER A 44 -41.79 -39.84 19.66
C SER A 44 -40.37 -40.09 20.17
N LYS A 45 -40.15 -41.28 20.75
CA LYS A 45 -38.83 -41.80 21.10
C LYS A 45 -37.97 -41.85 19.82
N SER A 46 -37.25 -40.77 19.54
CA SER A 46 -36.13 -40.79 18.61
C SER A 46 -34.88 -41.12 19.41
N LYS A 47 -34.28 -42.25 19.05
CA LYS A 47 -33.08 -42.82 19.64
C LYS A 47 -31.96 -41.78 19.63
N ASN A 48 -31.26 -41.63 20.77
CA ASN A 48 -29.86 -41.20 20.76
C ASN A 48 -29.15 -42.03 19.68
N PRO A 49 -28.59 -41.36 18.68
CA PRO A 49 -27.21 -40.92 18.79
C PRO A 49 -27.03 -39.53 18.19
N ILE A 50 -26.87 -38.50 19.03
CA ILE A 50 -25.85 -37.51 18.70
C ILE A 50 -24.59 -38.16 19.20
N ASP A 51 -24.02 -38.98 18.33
CA ASP A 51 -22.61 -39.31 18.40
C ASP A 51 -21.91 -37.96 18.61
N CYS A 52 -21.29 -37.79 19.78
CA CYS A 52 -20.31 -36.76 19.98
C CYS A 52 -19.21 -37.07 18.97
N CYS A 53 -19.36 -36.57 17.75
CA CYS A 53 -18.22 -36.13 16.99
C CYS A 53 -17.57 -35.09 17.89
N VAL A 54 -16.63 -35.58 18.70
CA VAL A 54 -15.42 -34.86 19.06
C VAL A 54 -14.95 -34.32 17.72
N ILE A 55 -15.35 -33.09 17.40
CA ILE A 55 -14.73 -32.36 16.32
C ILE A 55 -13.32 -32.14 16.86
N ARG A 56 -12.42 -33.07 16.53
CA ARG A 56 -10.99 -32.76 16.50
C ARG A 56 -10.86 -31.71 15.41
N THR A 57 -11.07 -30.45 15.79
CA THR A 57 -10.73 -29.31 14.97
C THR A 57 -9.21 -29.27 14.91
N GLU A 58 -8.63 -29.75 13.82
CA GLU A 58 -7.34 -29.27 13.37
C GLU A 58 -7.52 -27.79 13.00
N GLY A 59 -7.49 -26.91 14.01
CA GLY A 59 -7.82 -25.49 13.88
C GLY A 59 -8.19 -24.74 15.16
N SER A 60 -7.25 -24.59 16.10
CA SER A 60 -7.02 -23.35 16.88
C SER A 60 -7.88 -22.91 18.09
N CYS A 61 -8.91 -23.64 18.53
CA CYS A 61 -9.70 -23.29 19.74
C CYS A 61 -9.46 -24.31 20.87
N ARG A 62 -8.83 -23.89 21.98
CA ARG A 62 -8.42 -24.76 23.11
C ARG A 62 -9.60 -25.11 24.02
N LEU A 63 -9.68 -26.36 24.45
CA LEU A 63 -10.55 -26.76 25.57
C LEU A 63 -9.77 -26.58 26.87
N PHE A 64 -10.29 -25.74 27.77
CA PHE A 64 -9.74 -25.53 29.10
C PHE A 64 -10.49 -26.38 30.12
N SER A 65 -9.77 -26.91 31.11
CA SER A 65 -10.42 -27.50 32.28
C SER A 65 -10.90 -26.41 33.24
N LEU A 66 -11.90 -26.71 34.07
CA LEU A 66 -12.37 -25.77 35.08
C LEU A 66 -11.27 -25.46 36.10
N ASP A 67 -10.40 -26.43 36.44
CA ASP A 67 -9.28 -26.23 37.36
C ASP A 67 -8.25 -25.21 36.82
N GLU A 68 -7.94 -25.26 35.53
CA GLU A 68 -7.09 -24.26 34.86
C GLU A 68 -7.71 -22.86 34.95
N VAL A 69 -9.02 -22.74 34.70
CA VAL A 69 -9.74 -21.46 34.76
C VAL A 69 -9.82 -20.92 36.20
N LEU A 70 -10.07 -21.77 37.17
CA LEU A 70 -10.10 -21.41 38.60
C LEU A 70 -8.72 -20.90 39.04
N THR A 71 -7.66 -21.59 38.64
CA THR A 71 -6.28 -21.15 38.89
C THR A 71 -5.99 -19.80 38.24
N ALA A 72 -6.37 -19.64 36.96
CA ALA A 72 -6.13 -18.41 36.20
C ALA A 72 -6.86 -17.17 36.76
N THR A 73 -7.98 -17.38 37.46
CA THR A 73 -8.86 -16.31 37.98
C THR A 73 -8.84 -16.18 39.50
N ASN A 74 -7.93 -16.88 40.20
CA ASN A 74 -7.92 -16.96 41.67
C ASN A 74 -9.31 -17.30 42.24
N ASN A 75 -9.93 -18.36 41.72
CA ASN A 75 -11.29 -18.79 42.06
C ASN A 75 -12.36 -17.71 41.81
N PHE A 76 -12.30 -17.07 40.64
CA PHE A 76 -13.20 -15.96 40.25
C PHE A 76 -13.23 -14.80 41.25
N ASP A 77 -12.04 -14.36 41.69
CA ASP A 77 -11.89 -13.23 42.60
C ASP A 77 -12.54 -11.96 42.01
N ASP A 78 -13.42 -11.32 42.78
CA ASP A 78 -14.10 -10.09 42.37
C ASP A 78 -13.12 -8.93 42.13
N ALA A 79 -11.91 -8.98 42.71
CA ALA A 79 -10.84 -8.01 42.44
C ALA A 79 -10.30 -8.08 41.00
N LEU A 80 -10.50 -9.21 40.31
CA LEU A 80 -10.08 -9.42 38.93
C LEU A 80 -11.18 -9.10 37.91
N VAL A 81 -12.36 -8.65 38.34
CA VAL A 81 -13.47 -8.31 37.44
C VAL A 81 -13.12 -7.06 36.64
N ILE A 82 -13.10 -7.23 35.32
CA ILE A 82 -12.87 -6.14 34.35
C ILE A 82 -14.14 -5.75 33.59
N GLY A 83 -15.20 -6.55 33.70
CA GLY A 83 -16.49 -6.26 33.08
C GLY A 83 -17.63 -7.04 33.74
N ASN A 84 -18.81 -6.41 33.83
CA ASN A 84 -20.01 -7.04 34.34
C ASN A 84 -21.21 -6.58 33.52
N GLY A 85 -21.97 -7.52 32.95
CA GLY A 85 -23.11 -7.21 32.09
C GLY A 85 -24.14 -8.35 32.01
N GLY A 86 -25.12 -8.19 31.12
CA GLY A 86 -26.20 -9.17 30.94
C GLY A 86 -25.74 -10.57 30.48
N PHE A 87 -24.50 -10.68 30.01
CA PHE A 87 -23.88 -11.92 29.53
C PHE A 87 -22.94 -12.58 30.55
N GLY A 88 -22.87 -12.06 31.78
CA GLY A 88 -22.01 -12.57 32.85
C GLY A 88 -20.87 -11.63 33.24
N LYS A 89 -19.99 -12.13 34.12
CA LYS A 89 -18.80 -11.41 34.60
C LYS A 89 -17.59 -11.78 33.72
N VAL A 90 -16.75 -10.80 33.44
CA VAL A 90 -15.48 -10.95 32.74
C VAL A 90 -14.35 -10.68 33.72
N TYR A 91 -13.45 -11.66 33.85
CA TYR A 91 -12.30 -11.61 34.75
C TYR A 91 -11.02 -11.46 33.94
N LYS A 92 -10.07 -10.70 34.47
CA LYS A 92 -8.68 -10.75 34.03
C LYS A 92 -8.04 -12.01 34.62
N GLY A 93 -7.33 -12.77 33.80
CA GLY A 93 -6.61 -13.96 34.27
C GLY A 93 -5.29 -14.16 33.54
N PHE A 94 -4.55 -15.17 33.99
CA PHE A 94 -3.32 -15.60 33.33
C PHE A 94 -3.30 -17.12 33.13
N ILE A 95 -2.98 -17.55 31.91
CA ILE A 95 -2.85 -18.96 31.52
C ILE A 95 -1.38 -19.30 31.22
N ASP A 96 -1.10 -20.58 30.95
CA ASP A 96 0.21 -21.11 30.56
C ASP A 96 1.32 -20.72 31.56
N ASN A 97 1.13 -21.09 32.83
CA ASN A 97 2.04 -20.76 33.92
C ASN A 97 2.29 -19.24 34.06
N SER A 98 1.19 -18.48 33.96
CA SER A 98 1.18 -17.02 34.07
C SER A 98 1.85 -16.25 32.93
N ALA A 99 2.21 -16.92 31.82
CA ALA A 99 2.85 -16.27 30.68
C ALA A 99 1.89 -15.41 29.84
N THR A 100 0.63 -15.84 29.72
CA THR A 100 -0.33 -15.22 28.79
C THR A 100 -1.50 -14.60 29.56
N MET A 101 -1.68 -13.29 29.39
CA MET A 101 -2.81 -12.56 29.97
C MET A 101 -4.07 -12.76 29.12
N VAL A 102 -5.20 -13.04 29.76
CA VAL A 102 -6.47 -13.37 29.09
C VAL A 102 -7.67 -12.69 29.72
N ALA A 103 -8.76 -12.57 28.95
CA ALA A 103 -10.07 -12.19 29.44
C ALA A 103 -10.98 -13.42 29.51
N ILE A 104 -11.52 -13.71 30.70
CA ILE A 104 -12.28 -14.93 30.99
C ILE A 104 -13.72 -14.52 31.29
N LYS A 105 -14.64 -14.80 30.36
CA LYS A 105 -16.08 -14.51 30.47
C LYS A 105 -16.80 -15.74 31.01
N ARG A 106 -17.27 -15.65 32.26
CA ARG A 106 -18.09 -16.68 32.90
C ARG A 106 -19.57 -16.35 32.67
N LEU A 107 -20.29 -17.20 31.94
CA LEU A 107 -21.70 -17.00 31.71
C LEU A 107 -22.52 -17.29 32.98
N ASN A 108 -23.66 -16.64 33.12
CA ASN A 108 -24.55 -16.88 34.25
C ASN A 108 -25.24 -18.25 34.13
N ALA A 109 -24.90 -19.17 35.03
CA ALA A 109 -25.41 -20.54 35.09
C ALA A 109 -26.96 -20.62 35.20
N GLU A 110 -27.61 -19.58 35.74
CA GLU A 110 -29.07 -19.56 35.91
C GLU A 110 -29.84 -19.18 34.63
N SER A 111 -29.14 -18.75 33.57
CA SER A 111 -29.78 -18.28 32.33
C SER A 111 -29.94 -19.40 31.30
N LYS A 112 -31.18 -19.85 31.05
CA LYS A 112 -31.50 -20.78 29.94
C LYS A 112 -31.12 -20.23 28.56
N GLN A 113 -31.01 -18.89 28.45
CA GLN A 113 -30.59 -18.19 27.24
C GLN A 113 -29.06 -18.28 27.00
N GLY A 114 -28.25 -18.41 28.05
CA GLY A 114 -26.79 -18.33 27.98
C GLY A 114 -26.15 -19.49 27.19
N ALA A 115 -26.74 -20.68 27.20
CA ALA A 115 -26.18 -21.85 26.48
C ALA A 115 -26.16 -21.66 24.96
N GLY A 116 -27.21 -21.05 24.39
CA GLY A 116 -27.26 -20.77 22.95
C GLY A 116 -26.27 -19.69 22.54
N GLU A 117 -26.08 -18.69 23.38
CA GLU A 117 -25.14 -17.59 23.15
C GLU A 117 -23.68 -18.08 23.24
N PHE A 118 -23.40 -18.95 24.21
CA PHE A 118 -22.11 -19.61 24.37
C PHE A 118 -21.70 -20.39 23.11
N TRP A 119 -22.54 -21.33 22.65
CA TRP A 119 -22.20 -22.16 21.49
C TRP A 119 -22.16 -21.37 20.19
N MET A 120 -22.98 -20.33 20.05
CA MET A 120 -22.90 -19.42 18.90
C MET A 120 -21.54 -18.73 18.83
N GLU A 121 -21.04 -18.25 19.96
CA GLU A 121 -19.76 -17.56 20.05
C GLU A 121 -18.57 -18.50 19.80
N VAL A 122 -18.58 -19.71 20.40
CA VAL A 122 -17.59 -20.77 20.12
C VAL A 122 -17.58 -21.12 18.63
N MET A 123 -18.75 -21.39 18.03
CA MET A 123 -18.87 -21.77 16.63
C MET A 123 -18.33 -20.68 15.69
N MET A 124 -18.66 -19.42 15.99
CA MET A 124 -18.30 -18.28 15.16
C MET A 124 -16.81 -17.96 15.24
N LEU A 125 -16.26 -17.79 16.45
CA LEU A 125 -14.88 -17.32 16.63
C LEU A 125 -13.84 -18.42 16.48
N SER A 126 -14.21 -19.71 16.58
CA SER A 126 -13.29 -20.80 16.23
C SER A 126 -12.92 -20.78 14.74
N ASN A 127 -13.78 -20.23 13.88
CA ASN A 127 -13.61 -20.22 12.42
C ASN A 127 -13.35 -18.82 11.85
N LEU A 128 -13.46 -17.75 12.66
CA LEU A 128 -13.26 -16.37 12.22
C LEU A 128 -12.10 -15.73 12.98
N ARG A 129 -11.05 -15.36 12.24
CA ARG A 129 -9.88 -14.65 12.77
C ARG A 129 -9.64 -13.38 11.95
N HIS A 130 -9.61 -12.23 12.61
CA HIS A 130 -9.37 -10.95 11.96
C HIS A 130 -8.78 -9.95 12.97
N PRO A 131 -7.85 -9.06 12.57
CA PRO A 131 -7.21 -8.11 13.49
C PRO A 131 -8.18 -7.22 14.26
N ASN A 132 -9.32 -6.88 13.66
CA ASN A 132 -10.37 -6.05 14.26
C ASN A 132 -11.54 -6.83 14.89
N LEU A 133 -11.35 -8.12 15.18
CA LEU A 133 -12.27 -8.92 16.00
C LEU A 133 -11.50 -9.45 17.19
N VAL A 134 -12.14 -9.55 18.36
CA VAL A 134 -11.52 -10.17 19.54
C VAL A 134 -11.36 -11.67 19.30
N ALA A 135 -10.14 -12.17 19.45
CA ALA A 135 -9.81 -13.57 19.26
C ALA A 135 -10.27 -14.43 20.45
N LEU A 136 -11.02 -15.49 20.15
CA LEU A 136 -11.29 -16.57 21.10
C LEU A 136 -10.06 -17.49 21.17
N ILE A 137 -9.50 -17.65 22.36
CA ILE A 137 -8.40 -18.58 22.64
C ILE A 137 -8.97 -19.98 22.89
N GLY A 138 -10.08 -20.05 23.62
CA GLY A 138 -10.72 -21.32 23.95
C GLY A 138 -11.95 -21.19 24.83
N TYR A 139 -12.44 -22.33 25.31
CA TYR A 139 -13.63 -22.40 26.16
C TYR A 139 -13.54 -23.53 27.17
N CYS A 140 -14.36 -23.45 28.22
CA CYS A 140 -14.60 -24.49 29.21
C CYS A 140 -16.11 -24.76 29.30
N ASN A 141 -16.48 -26.03 29.36
CA ASN A 141 -17.85 -26.51 29.55
C ASN A 141 -17.84 -27.73 30.49
N GLU A 142 -17.52 -27.51 31.76
CA GLU A 142 -17.39 -28.55 32.78
C GLU A 142 -18.26 -28.18 33.99
N CYS A 143 -18.81 -29.17 34.70
CA CYS A 143 -19.55 -28.96 35.95
C CYS A 143 -20.68 -27.90 35.87
N GLN A 144 -21.34 -27.76 34.71
CA GLN A 144 -22.36 -26.73 34.40
C GLN A 144 -21.82 -25.29 34.28
N GLU A 145 -20.51 -25.11 34.30
CA GLU A 145 -19.83 -23.84 34.04
C GLU A 145 -19.54 -23.68 32.55
N MET A 146 -20.10 -22.65 31.93
CA MET A 146 -19.82 -22.26 30.54
C MET A 146 -18.96 -21.00 30.54
N ILE A 147 -17.73 -21.13 30.07
CA ILE A 147 -16.71 -20.09 30.18
C ILE A 147 -15.98 -19.92 28.86
N LEU A 148 -15.81 -18.67 28.43
CA LEU A 148 -15.08 -18.30 27.22
C LEU A 148 -13.79 -17.59 27.59
N VAL A 149 -12.69 -17.95 26.94
CA VAL A 149 -11.35 -17.40 27.17
C VAL A 149 -10.89 -16.68 25.91
N TYR A 150 -10.64 -15.38 26.03
CA TYR A 150 -10.24 -14.49 24.93
C TYR A 150 -8.86 -13.89 25.16
N GLU A 151 -8.29 -13.34 24.08
CA GLU A 151 -7.20 -12.37 24.22
C GLU A 151 -7.60 -11.22 25.16
N TYR A 152 -6.64 -10.75 25.97
CA TYR A 152 -6.86 -9.58 26.81
C TYR A 152 -6.59 -8.30 26.02
N VAL A 153 -7.60 -7.42 25.93
CA VAL A 153 -7.50 -6.15 25.19
C VAL A 153 -7.34 -4.99 26.18
N ALA A 154 -6.14 -4.39 26.21
CA ALA A 154 -5.66 -3.67 27.38
C ALA A 154 -6.26 -2.28 27.62
N LEU A 155 -6.69 -1.54 26.58
CA LEU A 155 -7.17 -0.15 26.74
C LEU A 155 -8.68 -0.07 26.98
N GLY A 156 -9.37 -1.18 27.22
CA GLY A 156 -10.80 -1.18 27.54
C GLY A 156 -11.71 -0.84 26.35
N THR A 157 -12.91 -0.33 26.62
CA THR A 157 -13.95 -0.09 25.60
C THR A 157 -13.89 1.32 25.04
N LEU A 158 -14.35 1.51 23.79
CA LEU A 158 -14.52 2.83 23.18
C LEU A 158 -15.43 3.75 24.03
N ALA A 159 -16.44 3.20 24.69
CA ALA A 159 -17.28 3.96 25.63
C ALA A 159 -16.48 4.55 26.80
N ASP A 160 -15.44 3.85 27.27
CA ASP A 160 -14.59 4.31 28.37
C ASP A 160 -13.82 5.57 27.96
N HIS A 161 -13.34 5.62 26.71
CA HIS A 161 -12.60 6.73 26.12
C HIS A 161 -13.46 7.91 25.66
N LEU A 162 -14.76 7.72 25.44
CA LEU A 162 -15.65 8.79 24.97
C LEU A 162 -16.33 9.56 26.10
N TYR A 163 -16.89 8.88 27.11
CA TYR A 163 -17.74 9.54 28.11
C TYR A 163 -17.71 8.95 29.52
N LYS A 164 -16.96 7.86 29.79
CA LYS A 164 -16.81 7.36 31.17
C LYS A 164 -15.53 7.82 31.88
N LEU A 165 -14.70 8.64 31.22
CA LEU A 165 -13.48 9.26 31.77
C LEU A 165 -13.67 9.94 33.14
N ASN A 166 -14.88 10.41 33.44
CA ASN A 166 -15.19 11.16 34.67
C ASN A 166 -16.00 10.36 35.71
N THR A 167 -16.34 9.10 35.44
CA THR A 167 -17.34 8.36 36.25
C THR A 167 -16.74 7.26 37.12
N THR A 168 -15.58 6.72 36.76
CA THR A 168 -14.88 5.73 37.58
C THR A 168 -13.73 6.44 38.30
N GLY A 169 -13.62 6.30 39.61
CA GLY A 169 -12.42 6.68 40.38
C GLY A 169 -11.20 5.82 40.04
N SER A 170 -11.11 5.35 38.80
CA SER A 170 -9.99 4.61 38.23
C SER A 170 -8.87 5.61 37.99
N ASN A 171 -7.69 5.33 38.55
CA ASN A 171 -6.44 6.10 38.39
C ASN A 171 -5.91 6.18 36.93
N THR A 172 -6.72 5.83 35.93
CA THR A 172 -6.38 5.89 34.52
C THR A 172 -6.90 7.19 33.93
N SER A 173 -6.12 8.26 34.11
CA SER A 173 -6.30 9.56 33.46
C SER A 173 -6.05 9.45 31.95
N PHE A 174 -7.01 8.91 31.19
CA PHE A 174 -6.94 8.95 29.73
C PHE A 174 -7.31 10.36 29.24
N SER A 175 -6.45 10.95 28.41
CA SER A 175 -6.80 12.17 27.67
C SER A 175 -7.96 11.87 26.70
N PRO A 176 -8.86 12.82 26.45
CA PRO A 176 -9.91 12.65 25.45
C PRO A 176 -9.32 12.32 24.07
N LEU A 177 -9.93 11.35 23.38
CA LEU A 177 -9.50 10.96 22.03
C LEU A 177 -9.58 12.15 21.06
N SER A 178 -8.50 12.36 20.31
CA SER A 178 -8.48 13.27 19.16
C SER A 178 -9.42 12.80 18.06
N TRP A 179 -9.75 13.71 17.14
CA TRP A 179 -10.62 13.34 16.02
C TRP A 179 -10.04 12.26 15.10
N GLU A 180 -8.72 12.27 14.87
CA GLU A 180 -8.05 11.27 14.02
C GLU A 180 -8.10 9.88 14.68
N GLU A 181 -7.81 9.77 15.98
CA GLU A 181 -7.94 8.51 16.73
C GLU A 181 -9.37 7.97 16.71
N ARG A 182 -10.37 8.85 16.89
CA ARG A 182 -11.79 8.49 16.78
C ARG A 182 -12.15 7.93 15.40
N LEU A 183 -11.61 8.50 14.32
CA LEU A 183 -11.81 8.00 12.96
C LEU A 183 -11.15 6.64 12.75
N ASP A 184 -9.90 6.48 13.18
CA ASP A 184 -9.16 5.23 13.03
C ASP A 184 -9.84 4.08 13.77
N ILE A 185 -10.37 4.34 14.98
CA ILE A 185 -11.17 3.36 15.73
C ILE A 185 -12.45 2.98 14.96
N CYS A 186 -13.16 3.97 14.40
CA CYS A 186 -14.34 3.69 13.58
C CYS A 186 -14.00 2.86 12.34
N ILE A 187 -12.87 3.14 11.68
CA ILE A 187 -12.37 2.39 10.53
C ILE A 187 -12.07 0.94 10.93
N GLY A 188 -11.36 0.72 12.05
CA GLY A 188 -11.08 -0.61 12.58
C GLY A 188 -12.35 -1.39 12.87
N ALA A 189 -13.30 -0.81 13.60
CA ALA A 189 -14.59 -1.44 13.89
C ALA A 189 -15.38 -1.74 12.60
N ALA A 190 -15.39 -0.84 11.63
CA ALA A 190 -16.02 -1.06 10.34
C ALA A 190 -15.38 -2.21 9.54
N ARG A 191 -14.04 -2.36 9.59
CA ARG A 191 -13.32 -3.50 8.99
C ARG A 191 -13.73 -4.82 9.62
N GLY A 192 -13.83 -4.87 10.95
CA GLY A 192 -14.32 -6.05 11.67
C GLY A 192 -15.73 -6.45 11.23
N LEU A 193 -16.68 -5.52 11.25
CA LEU A 193 -18.06 -5.79 10.83
C LEU A 193 -18.18 -6.13 9.33
N TYR A 194 -17.40 -5.47 8.48
CA TYR A 194 -17.29 -5.81 7.06
C TYR A 194 -16.85 -7.26 6.87
N HIS A 195 -15.84 -7.72 7.62
CA HIS A 195 -15.39 -9.11 7.59
C HIS A 195 -16.51 -10.08 8.02
N LEU A 196 -17.34 -9.75 9.02
CA LEU A 196 -18.48 -10.59 9.39
C LEU A 196 -19.54 -10.71 8.27
N HIS A 197 -19.74 -9.63 7.52
CA HIS A 197 -20.79 -9.55 6.50
C HIS A 197 -20.40 -10.19 5.16
N LEU A 198 -19.11 -10.28 4.85
CA LEU A 198 -18.56 -10.68 3.54
C LEU A 198 -17.37 -11.66 3.58
N GLY A 199 -16.67 -11.79 4.70
CA GLY A 199 -15.32 -12.37 4.79
C GLY A 199 -15.21 -13.89 4.79
N THR A 200 -16.31 -14.62 4.67
CA THR A 200 -16.31 -16.08 4.49
C THR A 200 -17.40 -16.47 3.49
N SER A 201 -17.43 -17.71 3.01
CA SER A 201 -18.53 -18.26 2.19
C SER A 201 -19.93 -18.17 2.85
N GLN A 202 -19.99 -17.60 4.05
CA GLN A 202 -21.11 -17.52 4.96
C GLN A 202 -21.20 -16.11 5.59
N ARG A 203 -22.42 -15.61 5.80
CA ARG A 203 -22.67 -14.30 6.41
C ARG A 203 -23.06 -14.44 7.88
N PHE A 204 -22.42 -13.66 8.74
CA PHE A 204 -22.81 -13.46 10.14
C PHE A 204 -23.34 -12.03 10.35
N ILE A 205 -24.33 -11.89 11.24
CA ILE A 205 -24.89 -10.61 11.69
C ILE A 205 -24.61 -10.51 13.19
N HIS A 206 -23.94 -9.44 13.62
CA HIS A 206 -23.47 -9.26 15.00
C HIS A 206 -24.62 -9.02 15.98
N ARG A 207 -25.61 -8.20 15.57
CA ARG A 207 -26.85 -7.88 16.28
C ARG A 207 -26.72 -7.03 17.54
N ASP A 208 -25.54 -6.94 18.15
CA ASP A 208 -25.29 -6.11 19.34
C ASP A 208 -24.08 -5.15 19.18
N VAL A 209 -24.04 -4.44 18.07
CA VAL A 209 -22.99 -3.44 17.79
C VAL A 209 -23.19 -2.20 18.67
N LYS A 210 -22.20 -1.85 19.49
CA LYS A 210 -22.23 -0.69 20.40
C LYS A 210 -20.81 -0.32 20.85
N THR A 211 -20.62 0.89 21.37
CA THR A 211 -19.31 1.40 21.87
C THR A 211 -18.73 0.58 23.02
N THR A 212 -19.56 -0.13 23.79
CA THR A 212 -19.10 -1.04 24.86
C THR A 212 -18.65 -2.42 24.34
N ASN A 213 -18.95 -2.74 23.08
CA ASN A 213 -18.52 -3.97 22.40
C ASN A 213 -17.44 -3.69 21.34
N ILE A 214 -16.80 -2.52 21.41
CA ILE A 214 -15.63 -2.16 20.61
C ILE A 214 -14.51 -1.88 21.61
N LEU A 215 -13.55 -2.79 21.68
CA LEU A 215 -12.38 -2.70 22.55
C LEU A 215 -11.20 -2.10 21.79
N ILE A 216 -10.22 -1.56 22.52
CA ILE A 216 -9.00 -0.96 21.96
C ILE A 216 -7.78 -1.66 22.56
N ASP A 217 -6.91 -2.21 21.72
CA ASP A 217 -5.68 -2.85 22.17
C ASP A 217 -4.55 -1.83 22.43
N GLU A 218 -3.43 -2.31 22.96
CA GLU A 218 -2.26 -1.50 23.26
C GLU A 218 -1.64 -0.78 22.05
N ASN A 219 -1.96 -1.24 20.83
CA ASN A 219 -1.51 -0.62 19.58
C ASN A 219 -2.56 0.34 18.99
N TRP A 220 -3.59 0.70 19.79
CA TRP A 220 -4.71 1.53 19.37
C TRP A 220 -5.57 0.94 18.24
N VAL A 221 -5.56 -0.39 18.09
CA VAL A 221 -6.38 -1.09 17.12
C VAL A 221 -7.74 -1.42 17.75
N ALA A 222 -8.81 -1.02 17.06
CA ALA A 222 -10.17 -1.34 17.48
C ALA A 222 -10.54 -2.79 17.16
N LYS A 223 -11.11 -3.50 18.14
CA LYS A 223 -11.56 -4.90 18.04
C LYS A 223 -13.02 -5.03 18.46
N VAL A 224 -13.86 -5.58 17.58
CA VAL A 224 -15.27 -5.87 17.89
C VAL A 224 -15.36 -7.13 18.75
N SER A 225 -16.17 -7.10 19.80
CA SER A 225 -16.33 -8.15 20.79
C SER A 225 -17.80 -8.53 21.01
N ASP A 226 -18.04 -9.59 21.80
CA ASP A 226 -19.35 -10.02 22.31
C ASP A 226 -20.31 -10.52 21.22
N PHE A 227 -20.01 -11.73 20.74
CA PHE A 227 -20.71 -12.33 19.60
C PHE A 227 -21.87 -13.25 20.01
N GLY A 228 -22.19 -13.36 21.30
CA GLY A 228 -23.21 -14.29 21.79
C GLY A 228 -24.60 -14.10 21.18
N LEU A 229 -24.97 -12.87 20.79
CA LEU A 229 -26.25 -12.58 20.14
C LEU A 229 -26.25 -12.76 18.61
N SER A 230 -25.08 -13.06 18.03
CA SER A 230 -24.89 -13.15 16.58
C SER A 230 -25.80 -14.19 15.94
N LYS A 231 -26.04 -14.03 14.64
CA LYS A 231 -26.80 -15.00 13.84
C LYS A 231 -26.06 -15.34 12.55
N GLY A 232 -26.02 -16.63 12.26
CA GLY A 232 -25.35 -17.21 11.10
C GLY A 232 -24.81 -18.60 11.44
N PRO A 233 -24.06 -19.23 10.51
CA PRO A 233 -23.84 -18.75 9.16
C PRO A 233 -25.11 -18.79 8.30
N THR A 234 -25.32 -17.79 7.47
CA THR A 234 -26.38 -17.80 6.43
C THR A 234 -25.77 -17.70 5.04
N SER A 235 -26.40 -18.36 4.07
CA SER A 235 -26.06 -18.17 2.65
C SER A 235 -26.23 -16.71 2.26
N LEU A 236 -25.34 -16.20 1.40
CA LEU A 236 -25.41 -14.83 0.88
C LEU A 236 -26.72 -14.54 0.13
N SER A 237 -27.41 -15.58 -0.37
CA SER A 237 -28.73 -15.50 -1.02
C SER A 237 -29.88 -15.22 -0.06
N ILE A 238 -29.72 -15.47 1.24
CA ILE A 238 -30.74 -15.18 2.25
C ILE A 238 -30.75 -13.68 2.53
N THR A 239 -31.91 -13.05 2.31
CA THR A 239 -32.07 -11.59 2.44
C THR A 239 -32.30 -11.13 3.88
N HIS A 240 -32.84 -12.00 4.74
CA HIS A 240 -33.15 -11.70 6.15
C HIS A 240 -33.29 -12.98 6.98
N ILE A 241 -33.18 -12.84 8.29
CA ILE A 241 -33.42 -13.90 9.29
C ILE A 241 -34.61 -13.47 10.15
N THR A 242 -35.69 -14.24 10.18
CA THR A 242 -36.81 -14.00 11.11
C THR A 242 -36.45 -14.56 12.47
N THR A 243 -36.34 -13.70 13.48
CA THR A 243 -35.95 -14.08 14.84
C THR A 243 -36.50 -13.08 15.85
N GLU A 244 -36.70 -13.52 17.10
CA GLU A 244 -37.10 -12.64 18.21
C GLU A 244 -36.23 -11.38 18.28
N VAL A 245 -36.73 -10.29 18.86
CA VAL A 245 -35.93 -9.07 19.00
C VAL A 245 -34.94 -9.24 20.15
N LYS A 246 -33.63 -9.16 19.86
CA LYS A 246 -32.55 -9.09 20.85
C LYS A 246 -31.52 -8.04 20.44
N GLY A 247 -30.85 -7.45 21.43
CA GLY A 247 -29.86 -6.39 21.28
C GLY A 247 -29.99 -5.35 22.40
N THR A 248 -29.17 -4.31 22.34
CA THR A 248 -29.15 -3.24 23.34
C THR A 248 -30.09 -2.09 22.96
N PHE A 249 -30.94 -1.66 23.91
CA PHE A 249 -31.78 -0.47 23.76
C PHE A 249 -30.95 0.78 23.44
N GLY A 250 -31.41 1.60 22.49
CA GLY A 250 -30.67 2.73 21.93
C GLY A 250 -30.00 2.43 20.58
N TYR A 251 -29.68 1.16 20.30
CA TYR A 251 -29.03 0.72 19.06
C TYR A 251 -29.98 -0.05 18.12
N PHE A 252 -31.20 -0.33 18.56
CA PHE A 252 -32.16 -1.12 17.80
C PHE A 252 -32.49 -0.48 16.44
N ASP A 253 -32.28 -1.26 15.38
CA ASP A 253 -32.85 -1.00 14.07
C ASP A 253 -34.40 -0.98 14.17
N PRO A 254 -35.07 0.14 13.87
CA PRO A 254 -36.51 0.26 13.97
C PRO A 254 -37.27 -0.75 13.10
N GLU A 255 -36.76 -1.09 11.92
CA GLU A 255 -37.42 -2.04 11.03
C GLU A 255 -37.29 -3.47 11.56
N TYR A 256 -36.12 -3.84 12.07
CA TYR A 256 -35.93 -5.13 12.75
C TYR A 256 -36.81 -5.23 14.01
N PHE A 257 -36.87 -4.17 14.81
CA PHE A 257 -37.69 -4.13 16.02
C PHE A 257 -39.18 -4.37 15.73
N ILE A 258 -39.70 -3.76 14.66
CA ILE A 258 -41.12 -3.88 14.28
C ILE A 258 -41.41 -5.20 13.56
N THR A 259 -40.55 -5.59 12.61
CA THR A 259 -40.84 -6.70 11.69
C THR A 259 -40.26 -8.04 12.12
N GLN A 260 -39.37 -8.05 13.12
CA GLN A 260 -38.58 -9.20 13.53
C GLN A 260 -37.66 -9.78 12.43
N ARG A 261 -37.43 -9.01 11.35
CA ARG A 261 -36.55 -9.38 10.23
C ARG A 261 -35.16 -8.80 10.45
N LEU A 262 -34.23 -9.63 10.90
CA LEU A 262 -32.84 -9.26 11.11
C LEU A 262 -32.06 -9.30 9.78
N THR A 263 -31.26 -8.28 9.52
CA THR A 263 -30.40 -8.19 8.32
C THR A 263 -29.03 -7.62 8.68
N ALA A 264 -28.05 -7.76 7.77
CA ALA A 264 -26.77 -7.07 7.92
C ALA A 264 -26.91 -5.53 8.02
N LYS A 265 -28.00 -4.97 7.47
CA LYS A 265 -28.32 -3.54 7.57
C LYS A 265 -28.80 -3.13 8.97
N SER A 266 -29.15 -4.09 9.82
CA SER A 266 -29.44 -3.83 11.23
C SER A 266 -28.16 -3.50 12.00
N ASP A 267 -27.04 -4.18 11.71
CA ASP A 267 -25.71 -3.80 12.23
C ASP A 267 -25.27 -2.44 11.70
N VAL A 268 -25.57 -2.11 10.43
CA VAL A 268 -25.26 -0.79 9.86
C VAL A 268 -25.99 0.33 10.61
N TYR A 269 -27.25 0.10 11.01
CA TYR A 269 -28.00 1.08 11.80
C TYR A 269 -27.35 1.28 13.18
N ALA A 270 -27.06 0.19 13.88
CA ALA A 270 -26.41 0.23 15.19
C ALA A 270 -25.02 0.90 15.11
N PHE A 271 -24.25 0.63 14.05
CA PHE A 271 -22.99 1.32 13.78
C PHE A 271 -23.20 2.82 13.50
N GLY A 272 -24.30 3.21 12.86
CA GLY A 272 -24.69 4.62 12.72
C GLY A 272 -24.88 5.33 14.07
N VAL A 273 -25.39 4.63 15.09
CA VAL A 273 -25.48 5.14 16.47
C VAL A 273 -24.08 5.30 17.06
N VAL A 274 -23.20 4.31 16.89
CA VAL A 274 -21.79 4.39 17.32
C VAL A 274 -21.09 5.61 16.70
N LEU A 275 -21.30 5.89 15.41
CA LEU A 275 -20.73 7.07 14.75
C LEU A 275 -21.21 8.37 15.41
N LEU A 276 -22.48 8.44 15.84
CA LEU A 276 -22.99 9.59 16.58
C LEU A 276 -22.38 9.68 17.98
N GLU A 277 -22.22 8.58 18.71
CA GLU A 277 -21.56 8.59 20.02
C GLU A 277 -20.12 9.11 19.91
N VAL A 278 -19.39 8.68 18.87
CA VAL A 278 -18.04 9.14 18.57
C VAL A 278 -17.99 10.63 18.24
N LEU A 279 -18.96 11.15 17.49
CA LEU A 279 -19.03 12.58 17.17
C LEU A 279 -19.43 13.44 18.37
N CYS A 280 -20.35 12.94 19.20
CA CYS A 280 -20.99 13.72 20.26
C CYS A 280 -20.31 13.58 21.63
N GLY A 281 -19.51 12.53 21.85
CA GLY A 281 -18.97 12.22 23.17
C GLY A 281 -20.08 11.91 24.19
N ARG A 282 -21.17 11.30 23.75
CA ARG A 282 -22.37 11.02 24.57
C ARG A 282 -22.78 9.56 24.41
N ALA A 283 -23.32 8.97 25.46
CA ALA A 283 -23.91 7.64 25.40
C ALA A 283 -25.18 7.62 24.53
N ALA A 284 -25.44 6.50 23.86
CA ALA A 284 -26.62 6.31 23.01
C ALA A 284 -27.96 6.58 23.72
N VAL A 285 -28.02 6.29 25.04
CA VAL A 285 -29.16 6.58 25.90
C VAL A 285 -28.67 7.22 27.20
N ASP A 286 -29.16 8.42 27.50
CA ASP A 286 -28.91 9.07 28.78
C ASP A 286 -30.24 9.44 29.46
N ARG A 287 -30.58 8.69 30.51
CA ARG A 287 -31.81 8.85 31.28
C ARG A 287 -31.83 10.11 32.15
N LYS A 288 -30.68 10.79 32.32
CA LYS A 288 -30.60 12.04 33.09
C LYS A 288 -31.11 13.24 32.28
N LEU A 289 -31.22 13.10 30.96
CA LEU A 289 -31.69 14.14 30.07
C LEU A 289 -33.21 14.05 29.86
N GLY A 290 -33.82 15.17 29.44
CA GLY A 290 -35.25 15.20 29.08
C GLY A 290 -35.57 14.27 27.92
N GLU A 291 -36.85 13.89 27.78
CA GLU A 291 -37.34 12.89 26.81
C GLU A 291 -36.84 13.12 25.38
N GLU A 292 -36.80 14.38 24.93
CA GLU A 292 -36.35 14.75 23.58
C GLU A 292 -34.86 14.49 23.31
N GLN A 293 -34.03 14.48 24.37
CA GLN A 293 -32.58 14.29 24.28
C GLN A 293 -32.10 12.95 24.79
N MET A 294 -33.01 12.13 25.33
CA MET A 294 -32.70 10.83 25.93
C MET A 294 -32.12 9.85 24.90
N SER A 295 -32.64 9.86 23.67
CA SER A 295 -32.14 9.06 22.54
C SER A 295 -31.16 9.90 21.71
N LEU A 296 -29.87 9.53 21.74
CA LEU A 296 -28.84 10.23 20.99
C LEU A 296 -29.14 10.22 19.49
N ALA A 297 -29.57 9.07 18.96
CA ALA A 297 -29.88 8.90 17.54
C ALA A 297 -30.99 9.87 17.10
N THR A 298 -32.08 9.93 17.86
CA THR A 298 -33.22 10.81 17.55
C THR A 298 -32.84 12.28 17.65
N TRP A 299 -32.18 12.67 18.75
CA TRP A 299 -31.76 14.05 18.99
C TRP A 299 -30.76 14.53 17.94
N ALA A 300 -29.68 13.78 17.69
CA ALA A 300 -28.64 14.19 16.75
C ALA A 300 -29.18 14.24 15.31
N GLN A 301 -30.03 13.29 14.89
CA GLN A 301 -30.68 13.36 13.58
C GLN A 301 -31.53 14.63 13.41
N GLN A 302 -32.24 15.05 14.47
CA GLN A 302 -33.01 16.28 14.45
C GLN A 302 -32.10 17.51 14.36
N CYS A 303 -31.04 17.59 15.16
CA CYS A 303 -30.08 18.69 15.09
C CYS A 303 -29.38 18.78 13.73
N ILE A 304 -28.99 17.64 13.14
CA ILE A 304 -28.41 17.56 11.79
C ILE A 304 -29.40 18.08 10.74
N LYS A 305 -30.70 17.73 10.87
CA LYS A 305 -31.75 18.20 9.96
C LYS A 305 -31.98 19.71 10.08
N GLU A 306 -31.89 20.27 11.28
CA GLU A 306 -32.03 21.71 11.56
C GLU A 306 -30.76 22.52 11.28
N GLY A 307 -29.66 21.88 10.87
CA GLY A 307 -28.38 22.54 10.62
C GLY A 307 -27.61 22.96 11.89
N LYS A 308 -28.04 22.49 13.06
CA LYS A 308 -27.44 22.82 14.38
C LYS A 308 -26.26 21.90 14.73
N LEU A 309 -25.34 21.72 13.79
CA LEU A 309 -24.21 20.78 13.92
C LEU A 309 -23.23 21.14 15.04
N ALA A 310 -23.01 22.43 15.30
CA ALA A 310 -22.05 22.88 16.31
C ALA A 310 -22.42 22.41 17.73
N GLY A 311 -23.72 22.25 18.04
CA GLY A 311 -24.19 21.74 19.34
C GLY A 311 -24.18 20.22 19.46
N VAL A 312 -23.89 19.50 18.36
CA VAL A 312 -23.81 18.03 18.32
C VAL A 312 -22.38 17.56 18.54
N ILE A 313 -21.39 18.35 18.13
CA ILE A 313 -19.97 17.97 18.19
C ILE A 313 -19.49 18.03 19.64
N ASP A 314 -18.79 16.99 20.06
CA ASP A 314 -18.12 16.92 21.35
C ASP A 314 -17.21 18.16 21.55
N PRO A 315 -17.36 18.91 22.66
CA PRO A 315 -16.53 20.09 22.94
C PRO A 315 -15.02 19.83 22.89
N SER A 316 -14.56 18.62 23.24
CA SER A 316 -13.15 18.24 23.18
C SER A 316 -12.60 18.23 21.75
N LEU A 317 -13.46 18.10 20.74
CA LEU A 317 -13.10 18.10 19.32
C LEU A 317 -13.12 19.50 18.69
N SER A 318 -13.37 20.55 19.48
CA SER A 318 -13.48 21.92 18.99
C SER A 318 -12.24 22.34 18.21
N GLY A 319 -12.46 22.73 16.95
CA GLY A 319 -11.39 23.16 16.06
C GLY A 319 -10.41 22.05 15.64
N GLN A 320 -10.69 20.76 15.89
CA GLN A 320 -9.85 19.66 15.40
C GLN A 320 -10.29 19.16 14.01
N ILE A 321 -11.59 19.21 13.73
CA ILE A 321 -12.20 18.56 12.56
C ILE A 321 -12.14 19.46 11.31
N ALA A 322 -11.63 18.93 10.20
CA ALA A 322 -11.67 19.59 8.90
C ALA A 322 -13.12 19.64 8.37
N PRO A 323 -13.60 20.77 7.80
CA PRO A 323 -15.00 20.91 7.38
C PRO A 323 -15.47 19.84 6.38
N ARG A 324 -14.60 19.43 5.44
CA ARG A 324 -14.91 18.36 4.46
C ARG A 324 -15.04 16.99 5.13
N CYS A 325 -14.16 16.69 6.07
CA CYS A 325 -14.23 15.47 6.87
C CYS A 325 -15.53 15.43 7.67
N LEU A 326 -15.85 16.50 8.42
CA LEU A 326 -17.08 16.61 9.20
C LEU A 326 -18.33 16.37 8.35
N LYS A 327 -18.40 17.04 7.19
CA LYS A 327 -19.53 16.90 6.27
C LYS A 327 -19.69 15.44 5.80
N SER A 328 -18.58 14.81 5.39
CA SER A 328 -18.59 13.42 4.94
C SER A 328 -19.04 12.46 6.05
N PHE A 329 -18.51 12.63 7.26
CA PHE A 329 -18.82 11.81 8.43
C PHE A 329 -20.30 11.93 8.84
N VAL A 330 -20.84 13.15 8.91
CA VAL A 330 -22.24 13.41 9.24
C VAL A 330 -23.19 12.82 8.20
N VAL A 331 -22.87 12.96 6.91
CA VAL A 331 -23.66 12.37 5.82
C VAL A 331 -23.66 10.85 5.94
N LEU A 332 -22.51 10.24 6.25
CA LEU A 332 -22.42 8.80 6.46
C LEU A 332 -23.29 8.35 7.65
N ALA A 333 -23.16 8.98 8.82
CA ALA A 333 -23.97 8.65 9.99
C ALA A 333 -25.48 8.77 9.70
N LYS A 334 -25.90 9.84 9.00
CA LYS A 334 -27.29 10.03 8.55
C LYS A 334 -27.75 8.91 7.61
N ASN A 335 -26.89 8.44 6.71
CA ASN A 335 -27.22 7.37 5.77
C ASN A 335 -27.33 6.00 6.47
N CYS A 336 -26.47 5.73 7.46
CA CYS A 336 -26.57 4.52 8.28
C CYS A 336 -27.89 4.45 9.07
N LEU A 337 -28.38 5.60 9.54
CA LEU A 337 -29.59 5.71 10.37
C LEU A 337 -30.89 5.92 9.57
N GLN A 338 -30.90 5.59 8.27
CA GLN A 338 -32.14 5.64 7.47
C GLN A 338 -33.16 4.63 7.98
N LYS A 339 -34.45 4.99 7.95
CA LYS A 339 -35.54 4.09 8.40
C LYS A 339 -35.56 2.80 7.58
N SER A 340 -35.50 2.91 6.25
CA SER A 340 -35.50 1.74 5.37
C SER A 340 -34.08 1.13 5.23
N PRO A 341 -33.90 -0.18 5.46
CA PRO A 341 -32.64 -0.92 5.25
C PRO A 341 -32.08 -0.81 3.82
N LYS A 342 -32.94 -0.65 2.82
CA LYS A 342 -32.52 -0.51 1.42
C LYS A 342 -31.78 0.80 1.16
N SER A 343 -32.10 1.85 1.91
CA SER A 343 -31.47 3.18 1.80
C SER A 343 -30.20 3.31 2.65
N ARG A 344 -29.91 2.33 3.51
CA ARG A 344 -28.66 2.30 4.28
C ARG A 344 -27.51 1.82 3.40
N PRO A 345 -26.27 2.29 3.60
CA PRO A 345 -25.10 1.71 2.93
C PRO A 345 -24.84 0.27 3.41
N THR A 346 -23.96 -0.43 2.71
CA THR A 346 -23.31 -1.66 3.18
C THR A 346 -22.10 -1.32 4.07
N MET A 347 -21.63 -2.24 4.91
CA MET A 347 -20.41 -1.99 5.70
C MET A 347 -19.17 -1.73 4.83
N ALA A 348 -19.13 -2.24 3.61
CA ALA A 348 -18.08 -1.93 2.63
C ALA A 348 -18.08 -0.45 2.24
N GLU A 349 -19.26 0.10 1.94
CA GLU A 349 -19.43 1.52 1.60
C GLU A 349 -19.20 2.43 2.82
N VAL A 350 -19.58 1.96 4.02
CA VAL A 350 -19.29 2.64 5.29
C VAL A 350 -17.78 2.76 5.50
N LEU A 351 -17.05 1.64 5.40
CA LEU A 351 -15.60 1.59 5.53
C LEU A 351 -14.92 2.55 4.55
N ARG A 352 -15.25 2.44 3.26
CA ARG A 352 -14.72 3.33 2.21
C ARG A 352 -15.00 4.80 2.51
N SER A 353 -16.19 5.12 3.02
CA SER A 353 -16.57 6.51 3.35
C SER A 353 -15.78 7.05 4.54
N LEU A 354 -15.48 6.22 5.55
CA LEU A 354 -14.64 6.59 6.68
C LEU A 354 -13.18 6.82 6.27
N GLU A 355 -12.63 5.95 5.43
CA GLU A 355 -11.26 6.10 4.90
C GLU A 355 -11.11 7.39 4.08
N LEU A 356 -12.11 7.72 3.25
CA LEU A 356 -12.16 9.00 2.53
C LEU A 356 -12.30 10.22 3.47
N ALA A 357 -13.03 10.07 4.58
CA ALA A 357 -13.13 11.11 5.59
C ALA A 357 -11.80 11.35 6.30
N LEU A 358 -11.02 10.29 6.59
CA LEU A 358 -9.68 10.38 7.17
C LEU A 358 -8.69 11.09 6.21
N VAL A 359 -8.68 10.73 4.92
CA VAL A 359 -7.88 11.43 3.92
C VAL A 359 -8.26 12.92 3.85
N SER A 360 -9.55 13.23 3.91
CA SER A 360 -10.03 14.62 3.93
C SER A 360 -9.60 15.39 5.17
N GLN A 361 -9.53 14.71 6.33
CA GLN A 361 -9.02 15.27 7.58
C GLN A 361 -7.54 15.62 7.49
N GLN A 362 -6.73 14.67 7.01
CA GLN A 362 -5.29 14.84 6.85
C GLN A 362 -4.96 15.99 5.88
N ARG A 363 -5.68 16.08 4.75
CA ARG A 363 -5.57 17.20 3.80
C ARG A 363 -5.91 18.54 4.45
N GLY A 364 -7.04 18.63 5.16
CA GLY A 364 -7.44 19.87 5.84
C GLY A 364 -6.48 20.32 6.93
N ARG A 365 -5.84 19.37 7.63
CA ARG A 365 -4.77 19.66 8.60
C ARG A 365 -3.55 20.26 7.92
N THR A 366 -3.10 19.68 6.81
CA THR A 366 -2.01 20.20 5.98
C THR A 366 -2.32 21.62 5.49
N GLU A 367 -3.52 21.85 4.95
CA GLU A 367 -3.99 23.16 4.52
C GLU A 367 -3.97 24.18 5.68
N ARG A 368 -4.45 23.80 6.87
CA ARG A 368 -4.48 24.68 8.04
C ARG A 368 -3.08 25.01 8.57
N ILE A 369 -2.14 24.06 8.54
CA ILE A 369 -0.74 24.30 8.89
C ILE A 369 -0.10 25.26 7.88
N MET A 370 -0.40 25.11 6.59
CA MET A 370 0.02 26.07 5.56
C MET A 370 -0.55 27.46 5.82
N MET A 371 -1.86 27.56 6.11
CA MET A 371 -2.53 28.84 6.39
C MET A 371 -1.93 29.56 7.60
N LYS A 372 -1.62 28.84 8.69
CA LYS A 372 -0.97 29.43 9.87
C LYS A 372 0.47 29.88 9.60
N SER A 373 1.16 29.22 8.67
CA SER A 373 2.58 29.49 8.40
C SER A 373 2.82 30.66 7.43
N PHE A 374 1.82 31.11 6.66
CA PHE A 374 2.00 32.13 5.61
C PHE A 374 0.85 33.15 5.46
N PRO A 375 0.59 34.03 6.45
CA PRO A 375 -0.57 34.94 6.43
C PRO A 375 -0.61 35.92 5.24
N SER A 376 0.55 36.43 4.78
CA SER A 376 0.63 37.61 3.89
C SER A 376 0.45 37.35 2.39
N LYS A 377 0.51 36.09 1.92
CA LYS A 377 0.27 35.73 0.52
C LYS A 377 -1.15 35.17 0.27
N ILE A 378 -1.92 34.98 1.34
CA ILE A 378 -3.23 34.31 1.32
C ILE A 378 -4.36 35.21 0.81
N ASP A 379 -4.30 36.54 1.01
CA ASP A 379 -5.38 37.44 0.57
C ASP A 379 -5.56 37.50 -0.96
N ARG A 380 -4.45 37.38 -1.70
CA ARG A 380 -4.48 37.29 -3.17
C ARG A 380 -5.10 35.96 -3.62
N TRP A 381 -4.71 34.88 -2.93
CA TRP A 381 -5.13 33.52 -3.21
C TRP A 381 -6.61 33.25 -2.82
N LEU A 382 -7.09 33.83 -1.72
CA LEU A 382 -8.51 33.78 -1.30
C LEU A 382 -9.42 34.61 -2.23
N LYS A 383 -8.92 35.71 -2.79
CA LYS A 383 -9.63 36.48 -3.83
C LYS A 383 -9.80 35.67 -5.12
N GLU A 384 -8.77 34.94 -5.53
CA GLU A 384 -8.83 34.04 -6.68
C GLU A 384 -9.76 32.84 -6.44
N MET A 385 -9.76 32.25 -5.22
CA MET A 385 -10.67 31.15 -4.88
C MET A 385 -12.15 31.52 -4.80
N LYS A 386 -12.50 32.74 -4.34
CA LYS A 386 -13.90 33.19 -4.32
C LYS A 386 -14.49 33.30 -5.73
N ASN A 387 -13.70 33.68 -6.72
CA ASN A 387 -14.12 33.77 -8.12
C ASN A 387 -14.33 32.41 -8.81
N ILE A 388 -13.74 31.33 -8.27
CA ILE A 388 -13.83 29.97 -8.87
C ILE A 388 -15.02 29.19 -8.29
N SER A 389 -15.43 29.48 -7.05
CA SER A 389 -16.55 28.80 -6.38
C SER A 389 -17.94 29.02 -7.03
N SER A 390 -18.03 29.90 -8.03
CA SER A 390 -19.23 30.11 -8.86
C SER A 390 -19.33 29.19 -10.09
N SER A 391 -18.33 28.36 -10.40
CA SER A 391 -18.39 27.45 -11.55
C SER A 391 -17.82 26.06 -11.23
N SER A 392 -18.71 25.06 -11.22
CA SER A 392 -18.45 23.61 -11.19
C SER A 392 -17.89 23.00 -9.91
N GLY A 393 -18.72 22.19 -9.25
CA GLY A 393 -18.34 21.37 -8.11
C GLY A 393 -17.55 20.14 -8.54
N GLN A 394 -16.22 20.21 -8.45
CA GLN A 394 -15.29 19.09 -8.25
C GLN A 394 -13.97 19.69 -7.75
N SER A 395 -13.65 19.52 -6.46
CA SER A 395 -12.30 19.86 -5.96
C SER A 395 -11.32 18.79 -6.44
N LYS A 396 -10.76 18.99 -7.64
CA LYS A 396 -9.43 18.50 -7.98
C LYS A 396 -8.38 19.18 -7.07
N ASP A 397 -7.21 18.57 -6.96
CA ASP A 397 -6.13 18.90 -6.03
C ASP A 397 -5.87 20.40 -5.85
N LEU A 398 -5.68 20.84 -4.60
CA LEU A 398 -5.31 22.23 -4.28
C LEU A 398 -3.99 22.66 -4.95
N LEU A 399 -3.09 21.70 -5.21
CA LEU A 399 -1.85 21.88 -5.98
C LEU A 399 -2.07 21.96 -7.49
N SER A 400 -3.15 21.37 -8.01
CA SER A 400 -3.43 21.35 -9.46
C SER A 400 -3.86 22.70 -10.04
N PHE A 401 -4.19 23.65 -9.17
CA PHE A 401 -4.61 25.01 -9.56
C PHE A 401 -3.54 26.07 -9.34
N SER A 402 -2.38 25.69 -8.79
CA SER A 402 -1.28 26.63 -8.56
C SER A 402 -0.08 26.24 -9.42
N GLU A 403 0.42 27.18 -10.19
CA GLU A 403 1.67 27.00 -10.96
C GLU A 403 2.88 27.62 -10.22
N ASP A 404 2.69 28.12 -8.99
CA ASP A 404 3.74 28.79 -8.21
C ASP A 404 4.75 27.75 -7.67
N PRO A 405 6.02 27.81 -8.08
CA PRO A 405 7.04 26.87 -7.62
C PRO A 405 7.25 26.84 -6.11
N GLU A 406 7.02 27.97 -5.43
CA GLU A 406 7.21 28.07 -3.99
C GLU A 406 6.09 27.38 -3.22
N ILE A 407 4.88 27.31 -3.79
CA ILE A 407 3.73 26.60 -3.19
C ILE A 407 3.99 25.09 -3.24
N HIS A 408 4.41 24.57 -4.40
CA HIS A 408 4.72 23.14 -4.55
C HIS A 408 5.92 22.73 -3.68
N PHE A 409 7.01 23.50 -3.68
CA PHE A 409 8.17 23.22 -2.82
C PHE A 409 7.81 23.21 -1.32
N LYS A 410 7.00 24.17 -0.87
CA LYS A 410 6.56 24.22 0.53
C LYS A 410 5.63 23.06 0.88
N HIS A 411 4.80 22.60 -0.06
CA HIS A 411 3.97 21.41 0.12
C HIS A 411 4.82 20.16 0.37
N ILE A 412 5.79 19.91 -0.51
CA ILE A 412 6.76 18.81 -0.37
C ILE A 412 7.45 18.88 1.01
N LYS A 413 7.87 20.08 1.42
CA LYS A 413 8.53 20.29 2.71
C LYS A 413 7.63 20.00 3.93
N VAL A 414 6.36 20.34 3.87
CA VAL A 414 5.40 20.08 4.96
C VAL A 414 5.06 18.60 5.01
N ALA A 415 4.70 17.98 3.88
CA ALA A 415 4.37 16.56 3.78
C ALA A 415 5.51 15.67 4.30
N ALA A 416 6.76 15.99 3.93
CA ALA A 416 7.95 15.30 4.43
C ALA A 416 8.12 15.43 5.96
N LYS A 417 7.84 16.61 6.53
CA LYS A 417 7.94 16.83 7.99
C LYS A 417 6.84 16.16 8.79
N THR A 418 5.67 15.93 8.18
CA THR A 418 4.53 15.28 8.80
C THR A 418 4.51 13.77 8.59
N GLY A 419 5.54 13.19 7.95
CA GLY A 419 5.64 11.74 7.72
C GLY A 419 4.74 11.20 6.60
N GLN A 420 4.17 12.06 5.75
CA GLN A 420 3.31 11.65 4.63
C GLN A 420 4.16 11.36 3.38
N ILE A 421 4.92 10.27 3.39
CA ILE A 421 5.92 9.96 2.35
C ILE A 421 5.27 9.72 0.97
N ASP A 422 4.14 9.02 0.92
CA ASP A 422 3.40 8.74 -0.31
C ASP A 422 2.97 10.03 -1.04
N GLU A 423 2.62 11.07 -0.28
CA GLU A 423 2.26 12.37 -0.86
C GLU A 423 3.49 13.12 -1.39
N VAL A 424 4.64 13.00 -0.71
CA VAL A 424 5.91 13.55 -1.21
C VAL A 424 6.30 12.85 -2.52
N GLU A 425 6.18 11.53 -2.59
CA GLU A 425 6.43 10.75 -3.81
C GLU A 425 5.49 11.17 -4.93
N ARG A 426 4.17 11.25 -4.66
CA ARG A 426 3.17 11.65 -5.64
C ARG A 426 3.45 13.03 -6.22
N VAL A 427 3.70 14.03 -5.37
CA VAL A 427 3.96 15.41 -5.83
C VAL A 427 5.27 15.49 -6.60
N THR A 428 6.33 14.81 -6.17
CA THR A 428 7.61 14.80 -6.90
C THR A 428 7.50 14.07 -8.25
N ARG A 429 6.66 13.04 -8.35
CA ARG A 429 6.39 12.33 -9.61
C ARG A 429 5.49 13.10 -10.58
N GLU A 430 4.45 13.76 -10.09
CA GLU A 430 3.36 14.31 -10.92
C GLU A 430 3.46 15.81 -11.19
N SER A 431 4.05 16.59 -10.27
CA SER A 431 4.14 18.05 -10.44
C SER A 431 5.34 18.46 -11.31
N ASN A 432 5.13 19.50 -12.13
CA ASN A 432 6.17 20.15 -12.94
C ASN A 432 6.57 21.53 -12.41
N PHE A 433 5.92 22.00 -11.35
CA PHE A 433 5.98 23.41 -10.98
C PHE A 433 7.00 23.70 -9.87
N TYR A 434 7.39 22.73 -9.05
CA TYR A 434 8.38 22.97 -7.99
C TYR A 434 9.79 23.23 -8.53
N ASP A 435 10.60 24.00 -7.80
CA ASP A 435 12.02 24.17 -8.10
C ASP A 435 12.79 22.85 -7.85
N PRO A 436 13.35 22.21 -8.89
CA PRO A 436 14.00 20.90 -8.75
C PRO A 436 15.28 20.96 -7.92
N LYS A 437 16.08 22.02 -8.06
CA LYS A 437 17.36 22.17 -7.34
C LYS A 437 17.11 22.36 -5.84
N LYS A 438 16.14 23.20 -5.52
CA LYS A 438 15.74 23.49 -4.13
C LYS A 438 15.11 22.26 -3.47
N THR A 439 14.27 21.54 -4.21
CA THR A 439 13.61 20.31 -3.77
C THR A 439 14.62 19.19 -3.51
N LYS A 440 15.53 18.93 -4.46
CA LYS A 440 16.65 17.98 -4.30
C LYS A 440 17.43 18.25 -3.01
N LYS A 441 17.92 19.49 -2.82
CA LYS A 441 18.72 19.87 -1.64
C LYS A 441 17.96 19.66 -0.32
N PHE A 442 16.65 19.89 -0.32
CA PHE A 442 15.81 19.62 0.84
C PHE A 442 15.70 18.12 1.12
N LEU A 443 15.38 17.29 0.11
CA LEU A 443 15.19 15.85 0.26
C LEU A 443 16.48 15.15 0.72
N MET A 444 17.64 15.53 0.16
CA MET A 444 18.95 15.04 0.62
C MET A 444 19.23 15.36 2.09
N LYS A 445 18.75 16.51 2.59
CA LYS A 445 18.90 16.89 4.00
C LYS A 445 17.86 16.21 4.90
N ALA A 446 16.68 15.93 4.37
CA ALA A 446 15.56 15.39 5.13
C ALA A 446 15.78 13.92 5.54
N LYS A 447 16.66 13.18 4.85
CA LYS A 447 16.97 11.76 5.13
C LYS A 447 15.70 10.93 5.35
N LEU A 448 14.80 10.97 4.37
CA LEU A 448 13.56 10.19 4.41
C LEU A 448 13.87 8.70 4.45
N ARG A 449 12.96 7.90 5.04
CA ARG A 449 13.08 6.44 5.11
C ARG A 449 13.07 5.78 3.72
N ASP A 450 12.40 6.42 2.77
CA ASP A 450 12.31 5.98 1.37
C ASP A 450 13.05 6.99 0.48
N ALA A 451 13.95 6.50 -0.37
CA ALA A 451 14.69 7.31 -1.34
C ALA A 451 13.88 7.62 -2.61
N GLN A 452 12.75 6.95 -2.86
CA GLN A 452 11.95 7.10 -4.07
C GLN A 452 11.59 8.56 -4.41
N PRO A 453 11.21 9.44 -3.45
CA PRO A 453 10.94 10.83 -3.78
C PRO A 453 12.17 11.61 -4.27
N LEU A 454 13.36 11.28 -3.75
CA LEU A 454 14.62 11.88 -4.21
C LEU A 454 15.00 11.35 -5.59
N ILE A 455 14.82 10.04 -5.82
CA ILE A 455 15.04 9.38 -7.11
C ILE A 455 14.17 10.03 -8.19
N ASN A 456 12.87 10.22 -7.93
CA ASN A 456 11.94 10.86 -8.87
C ASN A 456 12.39 12.27 -9.28
N VAL A 457 12.83 13.11 -8.33
CA VAL A 457 13.31 14.47 -8.64
C VAL A 457 14.61 14.42 -9.44
N CYS A 458 15.53 13.52 -9.09
CA CYS A 458 16.84 13.48 -9.75
C CYS A 458 16.78 12.89 -11.15
N ASP A 459 15.99 11.83 -11.37
CA ASP A 459 15.78 11.22 -12.67
C ASP A 459 15.10 12.20 -13.65
N ARG A 460 13.98 12.81 -13.23
CA ARG A 460 13.19 13.69 -14.10
C ARG A 460 13.91 14.96 -14.53
N PHE A 461 14.83 15.46 -13.70
CA PHE A 461 15.52 16.74 -13.94
C PHE A 461 17.02 16.57 -14.21
N GLY A 462 17.51 15.34 -14.43
CA GLY A 462 18.87 15.07 -14.88
C GLY A 462 19.96 15.25 -13.81
N PHE A 463 19.63 15.07 -12.52
CA PHE A 463 20.60 15.11 -11.41
C PHE A 463 21.11 13.71 -11.02
N VAL A 464 21.25 12.82 -12.00
CA VAL A 464 21.65 11.41 -11.80
C VAL A 464 23.04 11.27 -11.15
N PRO A 465 24.06 12.06 -11.54
CA PRO A 465 25.36 12.01 -10.86
C PRO A 465 25.28 12.37 -9.38
N GLU A 466 24.58 13.45 -9.03
CA GLU A 466 24.46 13.86 -7.62
C GLU A 466 23.58 12.92 -6.79
N LEU A 467 22.59 12.27 -7.41
CA LEU A 467 21.81 11.19 -6.80
C LEU A 467 22.73 10.00 -6.47
N THR A 468 23.51 9.56 -7.46
CA THR A 468 24.39 8.39 -7.33
C THR A 468 25.43 8.61 -6.22
N GLN A 469 26.08 9.77 -6.23
CA GLN A 469 27.04 10.15 -5.19
C GLN A 469 26.37 10.17 -3.80
N TYR A 470 25.16 10.72 -3.67
CA TYR A 470 24.45 10.75 -2.40
C TYR A 470 24.09 9.35 -1.89
N LEU A 471 23.55 8.48 -2.74
CA LEU A 471 23.19 7.12 -2.37
C LEU A 471 24.43 6.33 -1.96
N TYR A 472 25.53 6.46 -2.70
CA TYR A 472 26.80 5.82 -2.37
C TYR A 472 27.35 6.28 -1.02
N LEU A 473 27.43 7.61 -0.79
CA LEU A 473 27.92 8.17 0.48
C LEU A 473 27.07 7.81 1.70
N ASN A 474 25.78 7.47 1.51
CA ASN A 474 24.90 7.01 2.59
C ASN A 474 24.76 5.48 2.66
N ASN A 475 25.61 4.73 1.94
CA ASN A 475 25.63 3.26 1.93
C ASN A 475 24.30 2.63 1.45
N MET A 476 23.62 3.27 0.49
CA MET A 476 22.32 2.86 -0.06
C MET A 476 22.48 2.12 -1.40
N LEU A 477 23.28 1.04 -1.41
CA LEU A 477 23.65 0.32 -2.64
C LEU A 477 22.45 -0.38 -3.31
N SER A 478 21.49 -0.87 -2.53
CA SER A 478 20.26 -1.50 -3.04
C SER A 478 19.38 -0.54 -3.82
N ASP A 479 19.37 0.74 -3.44
CA ASP A 479 18.60 1.77 -4.13
C ASP A 479 19.26 2.17 -5.46
N ILE A 480 20.59 2.13 -5.53
CA ILE A 480 21.34 2.33 -6.78
C ILE A 480 21.03 1.20 -7.77
N GLU A 481 21.09 -0.05 -7.31
CA GLU A 481 20.75 -1.21 -8.12
C GLU A 481 19.27 -1.18 -8.55
N GLY A 482 18.36 -0.88 -7.62
CA GLY A 482 16.94 -0.73 -7.88
C GLY A 482 16.62 0.37 -8.90
N TYR A 483 17.33 1.51 -8.84
CA TYR A 483 17.19 2.59 -9.82
C TYR A 483 17.57 2.14 -11.23
N VAL A 484 18.73 1.50 -11.38
CA VAL A 484 19.25 1.02 -12.66
C VAL A 484 18.38 -0.10 -13.24
N GLN A 485 17.86 -1.01 -12.41
CA GLN A 485 17.08 -2.15 -12.89
C GLN A 485 15.60 -1.83 -13.14
N LYS A 486 14.97 -0.99 -12.29
CA LYS A 486 13.51 -0.82 -12.27
C LYS A 486 13.02 0.55 -12.69
N VAL A 487 13.80 1.60 -12.48
CA VAL A 487 13.35 2.98 -12.70
C VAL A 487 13.76 3.46 -14.08
N ASN A 488 15.07 3.51 -14.35
CA ASN A 488 15.57 4.01 -15.62
C ASN A 488 16.90 3.34 -16.02
N PRO A 489 16.83 2.18 -16.71
CA PRO A 489 18.02 1.46 -17.17
C PRO A 489 18.87 2.23 -18.18
N GLY A 490 18.28 3.18 -18.92
CA GLY A 490 19.01 4.01 -19.88
C GLY A 490 20.06 4.91 -19.24
N ASN A 491 19.91 5.24 -17.95
CA ASN A 491 20.87 6.06 -17.21
C ASN A 491 22.00 5.26 -16.56
N ALA A 492 22.02 3.93 -16.71
CA ALA A 492 23.04 3.06 -16.11
C ALA A 492 24.49 3.46 -16.47
N PRO A 493 24.83 3.86 -17.72
CA PRO A 493 26.17 4.35 -18.05
C PRO A 493 26.59 5.57 -17.21
N LEU A 494 25.68 6.53 -16.98
CA LEU A 494 25.96 7.72 -16.17
C LEU A 494 26.16 7.38 -14.69
N VAL A 495 25.36 6.45 -14.17
CA VAL A 495 25.49 5.94 -12.80
C VAL A 495 26.85 5.26 -12.63
N VAL A 496 27.22 4.36 -13.55
CA VAL A 496 28.52 3.68 -13.52
C VAL A 496 29.67 4.67 -13.65
N GLY A 497 29.56 5.65 -14.56
CA GLY A 497 30.53 6.73 -14.71
C GLY A 497 30.76 7.49 -13.41
N GLN A 498 29.70 7.86 -12.69
CA GLN A 498 29.81 8.53 -11.40
C GLN A 498 30.39 7.62 -10.31
N LEU A 499 30.03 6.33 -10.26
CA LEU A 499 30.61 5.37 -9.31
C LEU A 499 32.11 5.17 -9.53
N LEU A 500 32.57 5.23 -10.78
CA LEU A 500 34.01 5.22 -11.11
C LEU A 500 34.71 6.48 -10.56
N ASP A 501 34.08 7.64 -10.65
CA ASP A 501 34.63 8.90 -10.12
C ASP A 501 34.69 8.89 -8.58
N ASP A 502 33.69 8.28 -7.93
CA ASP A 502 33.61 8.16 -6.47
C ASP A 502 34.48 7.01 -5.90
N MET A 503 35.37 6.40 -6.70
CA MET A 503 36.30 5.32 -6.31
C MET A 503 35.58 4.09 -5.71
N CYS A 504 34.40 3.78 -6.22
CA CYS A 504 33.62 2.62 -5.80
C CYS A 504 34.38 1.30 -6.05
N PRO A 505 34.26 0.27 -5.18
CA PRO A 505 34.89 -1.02 -5.42
C PRO A 505 34.53 -1.63 -6.78
N GLU A 506 35.55 -2.08 -7.51
CA GLU A 506 35.38 -2.59 -8.88
C GLU A 506 34.43 -3.79 -8.95
N ASP A 507 34.38 -4.61 -7.89
CA ASP A 507 33.48 -5.77 -7.82
C ASP A 507 32.00 -5.37 -7.82
N PHE A 508 31.67 -4.26 -7.14
CA PHE A 508 30.31 -3.72 -7.15
C PHE A 508 29.94 -3.19 -8.54
N ILE A 509 30.86 -2.47 -9.19
CA ILE A 509 30.65 -1.94 -10.54
C ILE A 509 30.44 -3.09 -11.54
N LYS A 510 31.28 -4.14 -11.48
CA LYS A 510 31.15 -5.34 -12.30
C LYS A 510 29.82 -6.05 -12.04
N GLY A 511 29.44 -6.22 -10.77
CA GLY A 511 28.17 -6.81 -10.37
C GLY A 511 26.96 -6.03 -10.91
N LEU A 512 27.00 -4.70 -10.82
CA LEU A 512 25.95 -3.82 -11.34
C LEU A 512 25.80 -3.98 -12.86
N ILE A 513 26.91 -3.93 -13.61
CA ILE A 513 26.92 -4.10 -15.08
C ILE A 513 26.36 -5.47 -15.48
N LEU A 514 26.76 -6.54 -14.79
CA LEU A 514 26.25 -7.89 -15.05
C LEU A 514 24.75 -8.00 -14.74
N SER A 515 24.29 -7.41 -13.64
CA SER A 515 22.88 -7.41 -13.23
C SER A 515 21.96 -6.68 -14.22
N SER A 516 22.48 -5.64 -14.89
CA SER A 516 21.74 -4.81 -15.85
C SER A 516 22.07 -5.11 -17.31
N ARG A 517 22.73 -6.25 -17.60
CA ARG A 517 23.27 -6.61 -18.93
C ARG A 517 22.26 -6.48 -20.07
N SER A 518 21.02 -6.96 -19.87
CA SER A 518 19.99 -6.98 -20.93
C SER A 518 19.41 -5.62 -21.27
N LEU A 519 19.66 -4.60 -20.45
CA LEU A 519 19.03 -3.28 -20.54
C LEU A 519 20.05 -2.15 -20.85
N LEU A 520 21.34 -2.48 -20.92
CA LEU A 520 22.44 -1.55 -21.12
C LEU A 520 22.68 -1.24 -22.60
N THR A 521 22.90 0.03 -22.92
CA THR A 521 23.46 0.46 -24.20
C THR A 521 24.99 0.44 -24.12
N ILE A 522 25.65 -0.29 -25.02
CA ILE A 522 27.10 -0.52 -24.94
C ILE A 522 27.90 0.73 -25.29
N GLU A 523 27.50 1.48 -26.31
CA GLU A 523 28.25 2.66 -26.77
C GLU A 523 28.43 3.72 -25.67
N PRO A 524 27.39 4.19 -24.96
CA PRO A 524 27.57 5.15 -23.87
C PRO A 524 28.36 4.58 -22.70
N LEU A 525 28.22 3.28 -22.41
CA LEU A 525 28.97 2.62 -21.36
C LEU A 525 30.48 2.63 -21.67
N VAL A 526 30.86 2.21 -22.87
CA VAL A 526 32.27 2.23 -23.33
C VAL A 526 32.82 3.65 -23.27
N ALA A 527 32.06 4.65 -23.70
CA ALA A 527 32.49 6.05 -23.66
C ALA A 527 32.79 6.55 -22.24
N GLU A 528 31.98 6.18 -21.24
CA GLU A 528 32.19 6.57 -19.84
C GLU A 528 33.46 5.92 -19.25
N PHE A 529 33.78 4.67 -19.62
CA PHE A 529 35.02 4.00 -19.22
C PHE A 529 36.25 4.52 -19.98
N GLU A 530 36.11 4.84 -21.27
CA GLU A 530 37.17 5.40 -22.11
C GLU A 530 37.59 6.78 -21.60
N LYS A 531 36.62 7.66 -21.30
CA LYS A 531 36.87 8.99 -20.73
C LYS A 531 37.72 8.96 -19.45
N ARG A 532 37.62 7.87 -18.68
CA ARG A 532 38.30 7.69 -17.39
C ARG A 532 39.55 6.82 -17.49
N ASN A 533 39.92 6.37 -18.70
CA ASN A 533 41.02 5.44 -18.94
C ASN A 533 40.90 4.14 -18.13
N ARG A 534 39.68 3.60 -18.01
CA ARG A 534 39.36 2.38 -17.24
C ARG A 534 38.79 1.24 -18.09
N LEU A 535 38.95 1.30 -19.42
CA LEU A 535 38.39 0.31 -20.37
C LEU A 535 38.69 -1.14 -20.02
N GLN A 536 39.85 -1.42 -19.41
CA GLN A 536 40.23 -2.77 -19.00
C GLN A 536 39.24 -3.44 -18.02
N LEU A 537 38.47 -2.66 -17.24
CA LEU A 537 37.45 -3.21 -16.34
C LEU A 537 36.28 -3.88 -17.09
N LEU A 538 36.05 -3.48 -18.34
CA LEU A 538 35.00 -4.06 -19.17
C LEU A 538 35.44 -5.34 -19.89
N THR A 539 36.71 -5.74 -19.82
CA THR A 539 37.27 -6.86 -20.61
C THR A 539 36.43 -8.13 -20.50
N GLN A 540 36.21 -8.63 -19.27
CA GLN A 540 35.43 -9.86 -19.05
C GLN A 540 33.99 -9.76 -19.57
N PHE A 541 33.38 -8.58 -19.42
CA PHE A 541 32.02 -8.33 -19.89
C PHE A 541 31.93 -8.33 -21.42
N LEU A 542 32.86 -7.66 -22.09
CA LEU A 542 32.91 -7.58 -23.55
C LEU A 542 33.28 -8.92 -24.19
N GLU A 543 34.26 -9.65 -23.64
CA GLU A 543 34.63 -10.99 -24.08
C GLU A 543 33.45 -11.96 -23.98
N HIS A 544 32.67 -11.86 -22.89
CA HIS A 544 31.48 -12.67 -22.72
C HIS A 544 30.41 -12.34 -23.78
N LEU A 545 30.19 -11.07 -24.12
CA LEU A 545 29.28 -10.69 -25.22
C LEU A 545 29.75 -11.24 -26.58
N VAL A 546 31.05 -11.24 -26.85
CA VAL A 546 31.61 -11.84 -28.07
C VAL A 546 31.45 -13.36 -28.07
N SER A 547 31.62 -14.02 -26.92
CA SER A 547 31.42 -15.48 -26.80
C SER A 547 29.97 -15.91 -27.07
N GLU A 548 29.01 -15.01 -26.83
CA GLU A 548 27.60 -15.22 -27.17
C GLU A 548 27.25 -14.88 -28.64
N GLY A 549 28.22 -14.41 -29.41
CA GLY A 549 28.05 -14.10 -30.83
C GLY A 549 27.58 -12.67 -31.14
N SER A 550 27.84 -11.70 -30.25
CA SER A 550 27.57 -10.29 -30.54
C SER A 550 28.36 -9.83 -31.79
N GLN A 551 27.71 -9.05 -32.65
CA GLN A 551 28.31 -8.42 -33.84
C GLN A 551 28.35 -6.89 -33.72
N ASP A 552 28.13 -6.36 -32.52
CA ASP A 552 28.07 -4.91 -32.28
C ASP A 552 29.46 -4.26 -32.48
N VAL A 553 29.55 -3.34 -33.42
CA VAL A 553 30.78 -2.61 -33.75
C VAL A 553 31.40 -1.93 -32.53
N HIS A 554 30.60 -1.45 -31.58
CA HIS A 554 31.10 -0.75 -30.39
C HIS A 554 31.77 -1.70 -29.38
N VAL A 555 31.25 -2.94 -29.25
CA VAL A 555 31.88 -4.00 -28.45
C VAL A 555 33.26 -4.34 -29.01
N HIS A 556 33.31 -4.55 -30.33
CA HIS A 556 34.54 -4.95 -31.01
C HIS A 556 35.57 -3.83 -31.09
N ASN A 557 35.13 -2.57 -31.24
CA ASN A 557 35.99 -1.40 -31.14
C ASN A 557 36.63 -1.29 -29.75
N ALA A 558 35.83 -1.42 -28.69
CA ALA A 558 36.31 -1.35 -27.31
C ALA A 558 37.33 -2.46 -27.02
N LEU A 559 37.03 -3.70 -27.42
CA LEU A 559 37.98 -4.83 -27.30
C LEU A 559 39.26 -4.58 -28.10
N GLY A 560 39.15 -4.06 -29.32
CA GLY A 560 40.32 -3.71 -30.13
C GLY A 560 41.24 -2.72 -29.42
N LYS A 561 40.68 -1.65 -28.83
CA LYS A 561 41.44 -0.69 -28.01
C LYS A 561 42.13 -1.36 -26.81
N ILE A 562 41.40 -2.21 -26.08
CA ILE A 562 41.93 -2.94 -24.90
C ILE A 562 43.06 -3.90 -25.30
N VAL A 563 42.90 -4.65 -26.39
CA VAL A 563 43.90 -5.61 -26.89
C VAL A 563 45.19 -4.91 -27.31
N VAL A 564 45.07 -3.74 -27.95
CA VAL A 564 46.23 -2.90 -28.32
C VAL A 564 46.93 -2.39 -27.06
N ASP A 565 46.20 -1.87 -26.07
CA ASP A 565 46.78 -1.38 -24.81
C ASP A 565 47.43 -2.49 -23.97
N SER A 566 46.87 -3.70 -24.00
CA SER A 566 47.39 -4.86 -23.25
C SER A 566 48.51 -5.61 -23.98
N ASN A 567 48.80 -5.25 -25.23
CA ASN A 567 49.76 -5.93 -26.12
C ASN A 567 49.51 -7.45 -26.24
N ASN A 568 48.25 -7.87 -26.18
CA ASN A 568 47.86 -9.28 -26.20
C ASN A 568 47.57 -9.75 -27.64
N ASN A 569 48.63 -10.02 -28.40
CA ASN A 569 48.56 -10.45 -29.81
C ASN A 569 47.63 -9.55 -30.68
N PRO A 570 47.88 -8.22 -30.71
CA PRO A 570 46.97 -7.27 -31.36
C PRO A 570 46.88 -7.47 -32.88
N GLU A 571 47.96 -7.89 -33.54
CA GLU A 571 47.98 -8.14 -34.98
C GLU A 571 46.99 -9.26 -35.37
N HIS A 572 46.91 -10.33 -34.58
CA HIS A 572 45.95 -11.40 -34.81
C HIS A 572 44.50 -10.91 -34.66
N PHE A 573 44.21 -10.12 -33.62
CA PHE A 573 42.87 -9.57 -33.42
C PHE A 573 42.46 -8.64 -34.58
N LEU A 574 43.35 -7.72 -34.98
CA LEU A 574 43.09 -6.75 -36.05
C LEU A 574 42.92 -7.40 -37.42
N THR A 575 43.55 -8.56 -37.67
CA THR A 575 43.43 -9.28 -38.94
C THR A 575 42.24 -10.23 -38.99
N THR A 576 41.90 -10.88 -37.88
CA THR A 576 40.86 -11.93 -37.85
C THR A 576 39.46 -11.41 -37.54
N ASN A 577 39.33 -10.32 -36.78
CA ASN A 577 38.04 -9.83 -36.31
C ASN A 577 37.33 -8.98 -37.39
N PRO A 578 36.18 -9.40 -37.93
CA PRO A 578 35.52 -8.67 -39.01
C PRO A 578 34.58 -7.55 -38.53
N TYR A 579 34.29 -7.46 -37.23
CA TYR A 579 33.20 -6.64 -36.72
C TYR A 579 33.63 -5.28 -36.17
N TYR A 580 34.92 -5.04 -35.92
CA TYR A 580 35.40 -3.71 -35.51
C TYR A 580 35.45 -2.73 -36.70
N ASP A 581 35.33 -1.44 -36.43
CA ASP A 581 35.55 -0.36 -37.40
C ASP A 581 37.03 -0.02 -37.47
N SER A 582 37.63 -0.34 -38.62
CA SER A 582 39.03 -0.07 -38.94
C SER A 582 39.41 1.41 -38.85
N ARG A 583 38.50 2.35 -39.10
CA ARG A 583 38.81 3.78 -38.97
C ARG A 583 38.96 4.19 -37.51
N VAL A 584 38.06 3.71 -36.66
CA VAL A 584 38.04 4.06 -35.23
C VAL A 584 39.21 3.43 -34.51
N VAL A 585 39.42 2.12 -34.67
CA VAL A 585 40.52 1.39 -34.02
C VAL A 585 41.86 1.79 -34.65
N GLY A 586 41.92 1.95 -35.98
CA GLY A 586 43.14 2.41 -36.66
C GLY A 586 43.60 3.78 -36.17
N LYS A 587 42.68 4.75 -36.04
CA LYS A 587 43.00 6.08 -35.49
C LYS A 587 43.52 6.01 -34.06
N TYR A 588 42.97 5.11 -33.25
CA TYR A 588 43.44 4.88 -31.89
C TYR A 588 44.86 4.28 -31.84
N CYS A 589 45.20 3.40 -32.80
CA CYS A 589 46.52 2.83 -32.95
C CYS A 589 47.56 3.84 -33.44
N GLU A 590 47.19 4.88 -34.19
CA GLU A 590 48.16 5.87 -34.75
C GLU A 590 49.06 6.50 -33.68
N GLU A 591 48.52 6.74 -32.48
CA GLU A 591 49.26 7.36 -31.37
C GLU A 591 50.09 6.34 -30.55
N ARG A 592 49.83 5.04 -30.71
CA ARG A 592 50.42 3.96 -29.90
C ARG A 592 51.43 3.14 -30.69
N ASP A 593 50.98 2.58 -31.81
CA ASP A 593 51.78 1.81 -32.76
C ASP A 593 51.28 2.09 -34.20
N PRO A 594 52.00 2.95 -34.95
CA PRO A 594 51.71 3.24 -36.35
C PRO A 594 51.70 2.01 -37.28
N THR A 595 52.39 0.93 -36.91
CA THR A 595 52.41 -0.33 -37.67
C THR A 595 51.08 -1.08 -37.50
N LEU A 596 50.57 -1.16 -36.27
CA LEU A 596 49.24 -1.74 -35.99
C LEU A 596 48.12 -0.90 -36.60
N ALA A 597 48.28 0.43 -36.66
CA ALA A 597 47.35 1.31 -37.37
C ALA A 597 47.27 0.95 -38.87
N ALA A 598 48.40 0.71 -39.52
CA ALA A 598 48.44 0.27 -40.91
C ALA A 598 47.77 -1.11 -41.12
N VAL A 599 47.92 -2.05 -40.16
CA VAL A 599 47.22 -3.35 -40.20
C VAL A 599 45.71 -3.18 -40.08
N ALA A 600 45.25 -2.33 -39.16
CA ALA A 600 43.82 -2.05 -38.97
C ALA A 600 43.18 -1.41 -40.22
N TYR A 601 43.84 -0.40 -40.79
CA TYR A 601 43.36 0.28 -42.01
C TYR A 601 43.40 -0.62 -43.24
N ARG A 602 44.41 -1.49 -43.36
CA ARG A 602 44.50 -2.49 -44.44
C ARG A 602 43.27 -3.40 -44.47
N ARG A 603 42.83 -3.90 -43.31
CA ARG A 603 41.65 -4.76 -43.18
C ARG A 603 40.34 -4.05 -43.55
N GLY A 604 40.23 -2.75 -43.27
CA GLY A 604 39.06 -1.94 -43.58
C GLY A 604 39.10 -1.24 -44.93
N GLN A 605 40.12 -1.49 -45.77
CA GLN A 605 40.33 -0.79 -47.04
C GLN A 605 40.31 0.75 -46.89
N CYS A 606 40.87 1.26 -45.79
CA CYS A 606 40.95 2.69 -45.50
C CYS A 606 42.24 3.26 -46.10
N ASP A 607 42.29 3.36 -47.43
CA ASP A 607 43.53 3.65 -48.16
C ASP A 607 44.12 5.02 -47.79
N LYS A 608 43.29 6.06 -47.73
CA LYS A 608 43.72 7.43 -47.43
C LYS A 608 44.38 7.52 -46.05
N GLU A 609 43.73 6.93 -45.06
CA GLU A 609 44.22 6.90 -43.68
C GLU A 609 45.52 6.07 -43.57
N LEU A 610 45.62 4.94 -44.29
CA LEU A 610 46.83 4.13 -44.36
C LEU A 610 48.00 4.89 -45.00
N ILE A 611 47.77 5.56 -46.14
CA ILE A 611 48.80 6.36 -46.81
C ILE A 611 49.25 7.52 -45.91
N ASN A 612 48.33 8.19 -45.23
CA ASN A 612 48.66 9.30 -44.33
C ASN A 612 49.50 8.83 -43.13
N VAL A 613 49.11 7.74 -42.44
CA VAL A 613 49.87 7.23 -41.28
C VAL A 613 51.26 6.72 -41.69
N THR A 614 51.37 6.10 -42.86
CA THR A 614 52.65 5.58 -43.35
C THR A 614 53.59 6.70 -43.80
N ASN A 615 53.08 7.73 -44.49
CA ASN A 615 53.85 8.93 -44.82
C ASN A 615 54.35 9.66 -43.56
N LYS A 616 53.45 9.92 -42.61
CA LYS A 616 53.77 10.64 -41.37
C LYS A 616 54.85 9.94 -40.52
N ASN A 617 54.90 8.60 -40.56
CA ASN A 617 55.80 7.80 -39.73
C ASN A 617 56.95 7.14 -40.52
N ASN A 618 57.19 7.54 -41.77
CA ASN A 618 58.22 6.99 -42.67
C ASN A 618 58.13 5.46 -42.90
N LEU A 619 56.93 4.90 -42.89
CA LEU A 619 56.68 3.45 -43.07
C LEU A 619 56.57 3.05 -44.55
N PHE A 620 57.46 3.57 -45.39
CA PHE A 620 57.40 3.46 -46.86
C PHE A 620 57.50 2.00 -47.37
N LYS A 621 58.16 1.11 -46.62
CA LYS A 621 58.21 -0.33 -46.97
C LYS A 621 56.86 -1.03 -46.85
N LEU A 622 56.08 -0.70 -45.82
CA LEU A 622 54.73 -1.24 -45.63
C LEU A 622 53.76 -0.62 -46.63
N GLN A 623 53.93 0.67 -46.91
CA GLN A 623 53.18 1.40 -47.93
C GLN A 623 53.41 0.81 -49.33
N ALA A 624 54.66 0.59 -49.74
CA ALA A 624 55.02 -0.02 -51.01
C ALA A 624 54.38 -1.41 -51.19
N ARG A 625 54.48 -2.27 -50.16
CA ARG A 625 53.83 -3.59 -50.18
C ARG A 625 52.31 -3.49 -50.33
N TYR A 626 51.68 -2.58 -49.60
CA TYR A 626 50.23 -2.42 -49.66
C TYR A 626 49.73 -1.94 -51.02
N VAL A 627 50.37 -0.92 -51.60
CA VAL A 627 49.98 -0.35 -52.90
C VAL A 627 50.18 -1.36 -54.02
N VAL A 628 51.28 -2.13 -53.98
CA VAL A 628 51.53 -3.23 -54.93
C VAL A 628 50.51 -4.37 -54.76
N GLU A 629 50.17 -4.76 -53.53
CA GLU A 629 49.16 -5.79 -53.24
C GLU A 629 47.74 -5.38 -53.67
N ARG A 630 47.36 -4.09 -53.52
CA ARG A 630 46.02 -3.57 -53.86
C ARG A 630 45.79 -3.46 -55.37
N MET A 631 46.84 -3.17 -56.16
CA MET A 631 46.76 -2.98 -57.61
C MET A 631 45.63 -2.03 -58.07
N ASP A 632 45.40 -0.97 -57.31
CA ASP A 632 44.27 -0.04 -57.50
C ASP A 632 44.75 1.28 -58.14
N ASP A 633 44.13 1.66 -59.27
CA ASP A 633 44.59 2.81 -60.08
C ASP A 633 44.43 4.15 -59.34
N ASP A 634 43.34 4.35 -58.58
CA ASP A 634 43.10 5.57 -57.82
C ASP A 634 44.11 5.72 -56.67
N LEU A 635 44.48 4.59 -56.03
CA LEU A 635 45.51 4.56 -55.00
C LEU A 635 46.90 4.92 -55.56
N TRP A 636 47.24 4.39 -56.75
CA TRP A 636 48.49 4.74 -57.43
C TRP A 636 48.54 6.22 -57.83
N GLU A 637 47.44 6.79 -58.33
CA GLU A 637 47.35 8.21 -58.65
C GLU A 637 47.56 9.09 -57.40
N MET A 638 46.98 8.70 -56.27
CA MET A 638 47.13 9.41 -55.00
C MET A 638 48.57 9.45 -54.50
N VAL A 639 49.27 8.31 -54.52
CA VAL A 639 50.64 8.23 -53.98
C VAL A 639 51.70 8.78 -54.94
N LEU A 640 51.45 8.75 -56.25
CA LEU A 640 52.35 9.26 -57.29
C LEU A 640 52.06 10.72 -57.69
N ASN A 641 51.11 11.38 -57.02
CA ASN A 641 50.80 12.80 -57.26
C ASN A 641 52.09 13.66 -57.21
N PRO A 642 52.37 14.51 -58.20
CA PRO A 642 53.55 15.39 -58.21
C PRO A 642 53.66 16.32 -57.00
N GLU A 643 52.52 16.67 -56.38
CA GLU A 643 52.45 17.50 -55.17
C GLU A 643 52.72 16.70 -53.88
N ASN A 644 52.85 15.37 -53.95
CA ASN A 644 53.16 14.53 -52.79
C ASN A 644 54.66 14.57 -52.45
N GLU A 645 55.02 15.21 -51.34
CA GLU A 645 56.40 15.37 -50.86
C GLU A 645 57.12 14.03 -50.62
N PHE A 646 56.38 12.96 -50.31
CA PHE A 646 56.92 11.64 -49.97
C PHE A 646 57.05 10.70 -51.18
N ARG A 647 56.69 11.16 -52.39
CA ARG A 647 56.64 10.35 -53.62
C ARG A 647 57.95 9.62 -53.91
N ARG A 648 59.10 10.30 -53.79
CA ARG A 648 60.42 9.70 -54.11
C ARG A 648 60.77 8.54 -53.18
N GLN A 649 60.55 8.72 -51.87
CA GLN A 649 60.85 7.70 -50.86
C GLN A 649 60.01 6.44 -51.04
N LEU A 650 58.75 6.59 -51.49
CA LEU A 650 57.90 5.46 -51.85
C LEU A 650 58.41 4.74 -53.10
N ILE A 651 58.76 5.46 -54.18
CA ILE A 651 59.28 4.87 -55.43
C ILE A 651 60.54 4.02 -55.15
N ASP A 652 61.49 4.57 -54.39
CA ASP A 652 62.72 3.86 -54.02
C ASP A 652 62.43 2.52 -53.29
N GLN A 653 61.40 2.49 -52.44
CA GLN A 653 60.99 1.28 -51.73
C GLN A 653 60.21 0.29 -52.61
N VAL A 654 59.42 0.77 -53.57
CA VAL A 654 58.73 -0.09 -54.55
C VAL A 654 59.77 -0.80 -55.43
N GLU A 655 60.75 -0.07 -55.97
CA GLU A 655 61.85 -0.64 -56.77
C GLU A 655 62.70 -1.64 -55.96
N SER A 656 63.00 -1.31 -54.70
CA SER A 656 63.71 -2.23 -53.80
C SER A 656 62.91 -3.47 -53.41
N THR A 657 61.57 -3.38 -53.35
CA THR A 657 60.69 -4.52 -52.99
C THR A 657 60.50 -5.44 -54.19
N GLU A 658 60.51 -4.91 -55.41
CA GLU A 658 60.49 -5.69 -56.66
C GLU A 658 61.81 -6.42 -56.94
N GLY A 659 62.95 -5.85 -56.55
CA GLY A 659 64.27 -6.48 -56.70
C GLY A 659 64.42 -7.83 -55.99
N ASN A 660 63.55 -8.16 -55.02
CA ASN A 660 63.55 -9.43 -54.30
C ASN A 660 62.53 -10.46 -54.83
N ASN A 661 61.60 -10.07 -55.71
CA ASN A 661 60.59 -10.96 -56.32
C ASN A 661 60.86 -11.15 -57.82
N LEU A 662 62.06 -11.60 -58.17
CA LEU A 662 62.40 -11.99 -59.54
C LEU A 662 61.72 -13.32 -59.90
N HIS A 663 60.53 -13.27 -60.51
CA HIS A 663 60.26 -13.89 -61.82
C HIS A 663 58.81 -13.88 -62.33
N GLN A 664 57.82 -13.37 -61.57
CA GLN A 664 56.43 -13.37 -62.04
C GLN A 664 55.73 -12.05 -61.74
N GLN A 665 55.85 -11.07 -62.66
CA GLN A 665 54.91 -9.97 -62.94
C GLN A 665 55.66 -8.79 -63.59
N LYS A 666 56.03 -8.91 -64.88
CA LYS A 666 56.64 -7.80 -65.66
C LYS A 666 55.64 -7.04 -66.54
N SER A 667 54.32 -7.20 -66.38
CA SER A 667 53.35 -6.71 -67.37
C SER A 667 52.23 -5.77 -66.89
N TRP A 668 52.16 -5.39 -65.62
CA TRP A 668 50.96 -4.66 -65.12
C TRP A 668 51.19 -3.41 -64.26
N ILE A 669 52.43 -2.99 -64.02
CA ILE A 669 52.66 -1.63 -63.50
C ILE A 669 52.38 -0.68 -64.67
N PRO A 670 51.52 0.36 -64.51
CA PRO A 670 51.33 1.37 -65.53
C PRO A 670 52.70 1.87 -65.98
N ARG A 671 53.06 1.66 -67.24
CA ARG A 671 54.26 2.24 -67.84
C ARG A 671 54.04 3.76 -68.02
N ARG A 672 53.93 4.49 -66.91
CA ARG A 672 54.03 5.93 -66.68
C ARG A 672 53.69 6.18 -65.20
N PRO A 673 54.59 6.76 -64.36
CA PRO A 673 55.78 7.54 -64.68
C PRO A 673 57.04 7.03 -63.95
N ILE A 674 57.59 5.87 -64.34
CA ILE A 674 59.02 5.59 -64.07
C ILE A 674 59.89 6.22 -65.18
N ASN A 675 59.34 6.42 -66.38
CA ASN A 675 60.02 7.09 -67.50
C ASN A 675 59.80 8.63 -67.54
N ALA A 676 59.34 9.23 -66.44
CA ALA A 676 59.27 10.70 -66.28
C ALA A 676 59.90 11.14 -64.96
N ILE A 677 61.01 10.48 -64.61
CA ILE A 677 62.02 10.93 -63.65
C ILE A 677 63.13 11.62 -64.45
#